data_AF-A0A3N1J6Z9-F1
#
_entry.id   AF-A0A3N1J6Z9-F1
#
_cell.length_a   1.000
_cell.length_b   1.000
_cell.length_c   1.000
_cell.angle_alpha   90.00
_cell.angle_beta   90.00
_cell.angle_gamma   90.00
#
_symmetry.space_group_name_H-M   'P 1'
#
loop_
_entity.id
_entity.type
_entity.pdbx_description
1 polymer ?
#
loop_
_entity_poly.entity_id
_entity_poly.type
_entity_poly.pdbx_seq_one_letter_code
_entity_poly.pdbx_strand_id
1 'polypeptide(L)'
;MIPQISQAPGVVQLVLNFLQALEQQGFTGDTATNYADRLTMATDNSIYQLLPDAVLFPRSTADVALLCRLAAEERFSSLVFTPRGGGTGTNGQALNHGIVVDLSRYMNRIIEINPEEGWVRVEAGVIKDQLNQYLKPYGYFFAPELSTSNRATLGGMINTDASGQGSLVYGKTSDHVLGVRAVLLGGDMLDTRSMPLALAETLGEEQSVSGRIYRTVLESCRDNRQLVIDKFPKLNRFLTGYDLRHVFNDEMTEFDLTRILCGSEGTLAFITEARLDITPLPKVRRLVNVKYDSFDSALRNAPFMVEANALSVETVDSTVLNLAREDIVWHSVSELITDVADKTLLGLNIVEFAGDDGDLIDSRVRALCLRLDEQIAQEQGGIIGWQLCEELAGIERIYAMRKKAVGLLGNAKGAAKPIPFAEDTCVPPESLADYIVEFRALLDSHGLNYGMFGHVDAGVLHVRPALDMCDPQQEVLMKQISDDVVALTAKYGGLLWGEHGKGFRAEYSPAFFGEQLYAELRKIKAAFDPDNRLNPGKICPPAGIDAPMMQVDAVKRGTWDRQIPIAVRQHWRGAMECNGNGLCFNFDVKSPMCPSMKISGNRIHSPKGRATLVREWLRLLADRGVDPNGLEKALETQRPSLRTLISRSRNSWHARKGEYDFSHEVKEAMSGCLACKACSTQCPIKIDVPEFRSHFLQLYHSRYLRPMRDHLVATVESYAPLMARAPKTFNFFIGQPWVRKLSEKHIGMVDLPLLSAPSLQQQMVGHRTANMTLEQLEALGPDERAKTVLVVQDPFTSYYDAQVVSDFIRLVEKLGYQPVLLPFSPNGKAQHIKGFLNRFARTAQKTADFLNRIAELGMPMVGVDPALVLCYRDEYRQALGDKRGDFQVQLVHEWLSATRSPQADRLPGGEAWYLFGHCTEVTALPASTAQWGAIFARFGATLENVSVGCCGMAGTYGHEVKNHANSLGIYALSWQQAMQRLPRNRCLATGYSCRSQVKRIEGNGVRHPLQALLEIIG
;
A
#
# COMPACT_ATOMS: atom_id res chain seq x y z
N MET A 1 -13.55 15.89 -28.07
CA MET A 1 -14.06 14.80 -27.19
C MET A 1 -13.09 13.64 -27.29
N ILE A 2 -12.99 12.78 -26.27
CA ILE A 2 -12.13 11.59 -26.37
C ILE A 2 -12.67 10.60 -27.42
N PRO A 3 -11.79 9.85 -28.11
CA PRO A 3 -12.19 8.79 -29.03
C PRO A 3 -12.68 7.55 -28.27
N GLN A 4 -13.24 6.58 -28.99
CA GLN A 4 -13.58 5.27 -28.44
C GLN A 4 -12.37 4.36 -28.43
N ILE A 5 -11.92 3.82 -27.30
CA ILE A 5 -10.78 2.89 -27.29
C ILE A 5 -11.29 1.46 -27.44
N SER A 6 -11.62 1.09 -28.68
CA SER A 6 -12.24 -0.20 -29.04
C SER A 6 -11.26 -1.38 -29.12
N GLN A 7 -9.96 -1.13 -29.09
CA GLN A 7 -8.94 -2.17 -29.18
C GLN A 7 -8.43 -2.49 -27.78
N ALA A 8 -8.75 -3.69 -27.30
CA ALA A 8 -8.02 -4.34 -26.22
C ALA A 8 -7.23 -5.50 -26.82
N PRO A 9 -6.06 -5.86 -26.25
CA PRO A 9 -5.37 -7.09 -26.61
C PRO A 9 -6.35 -8.27 -26.53
N GLY A 10 -6.46 -9.02 -27.62
CA GLY A 10 -7.35 -10.17 -27.71
C GLY A 10 -7.08 -11.20 -26.62
N VAL A 11 -8.06 -12.07 -26.39
CA VAL A 11 -7.90 -13.24 -25.53
C VAL A 11 -7.72 -14.44 -26.46
N VAL A 12 -6.77 -15.31 -26.13
CA VAL A 12 -6.54 -16.54 -26.89
C VAL A 12 -7.79 -17.43 -26.80
N GLN A 13 -8.34 -17.88 -27.93
CA GLN A 13 -9.57 -18.69 -27.96
C GLN A 13 -9.45 -19.96 -27.11
N LEU A 14 -8.26 -20.57 -27.08
CA LEU A 14 -7.99 -21.73 -26.26
C LEU A 14 -8.16 -21.45 -24.76
N VAL A 15 -7.74 -20.27 -24.30
CA VAL A 15 -7.91 -19.83 -22.92
C VAL A 15 -9.39 -19.65 -22.60
N LEU A 16 -10.18 -19.05 -23.50
CA LEU A 16 -11.64 -18.92 -23.30
C LEU A 16 -12.31 -20.30 -23.18
N ASN A 17 -11.93 -21.25 -24.04
CA ASN A 17 -12.44 -22.62 -23.99
C ASN A 17 -12.09 -23.31 -22.67
N PHE A 18 -10.87 -23.11 -22.16
CA PHE A 18 -10.44 -23.63 -20.86
C PHE A 18 -11.26 -23.04 -19.72
N LEU A 19 -11.44 -21.72 -19.67
CA LEU A 19 -12.21 -21.06 -18.63
C LEU A 19 -13.67 -21.51 -18.63
N GLN A 20 -14.28 -21.65 -19.81
CA GLN A 20 -15.64 -22.16 -19.95
C GLN A 20 -15.76 -23.60 -19.45
N ALA A 21 -14.82 -24.48 -19.83
CA ALA A 21 -14.81 -25.86 -19.35
C ALA A 21 -14.59 -25.93 -17.83
N LEU A 22 -13.72 -25.06 -17.29
CA LEU A 22 -13.45 -24.96 -15.85
C LEU A 22 -14.70 -24.56 -15.06
N GLU A 23 -15.43 -23.55 -15.52
CA GLU A 23 -16.71 -23.14 -14.93
C GLU A 23 -17.76 -24.27 -14.99
N GLN A 24 -17.87 -24.95 -16.14
CA GLN A 24 -18.79 -26.09 -16.31
C GLN A 24 -18.47 -27.28 -15.39
N GLN A 25 -17.20 -27.48 -15.02
CA GLN A 25 -16.79 -28.53 -14.09
C GLN A 25 -16.90 -28.12 -12.61
N GLY A 26 -17.49 -26.96 -12.31
CA GLY A 26 -17.82 -26.56 -10.94
C GLY A 26 -16.72 -25.78 -10.21
N PHE A 27 -15.82 -25.11 -10.93
CA PHE A 27 -14.88 -24.17 -10.33
C PHE A 27 -15.63 -23.06 -9.58
N THR A 28 -15.31 -22.88 -8.30
CA THR A 28 -16.04 -21.95 -7.42
C THR A 28 -15.39 -20.57 -7.35
N GLY A 29 -14.17 -20.44 -7.86
CA GLY A 29 -13.42 -19.18 -7.92
C GLY A 29 -13.89 -18.22 -9.00
N ASP A 30 -13.27 -17.04 -9.04
CA ASP A 30 -13.55 -16.07 -10.10
C ASP A 30 -12.59 -16.28 -11.29
N THR A 31 -13.05 -15.91 -12.49
CA THR A 31 -12.22 -15.83 -13.70
C THR A 31 -12.24 -14.40 -14.24
N ALA A 32 -11.14 -13.94 -14.84
CA ALA A 32 -11.06 -12.60 -15.43
C ALA A 32 -10.29 -12.61 -16.76
N THR A 33 -10.93 -12.04 -17.78
CA THR A 33 -10.39 -11.93 -19.15
C THR A 33 -10.41 -10.50 -19.68
N ASN A 34 -11.07 -9.57 -18.97
CA ASN A 34 -11.09 -8.16 -19.35
C ASN A 34 -9.67 -7.57 -19.26
N TYR A 35 -9.46 -6.46 -19.97
CA TYR A 35 -8.12 -5.92 -20.11
C TYR A 35 -7.60 -5.33 -18.79
N ALA A 36 -8.48 -4.74 -17.98
CA ALA A 36 -8.12 -4.11 -16.73
C ALA A 36 -7.59 -5.09 -15.69
N ASP A 37 -8.30 -6.19 -15.43
CA ASP A 37 -7.86 -7.22 -14.49
C ASP A 37 -6.51 -7.79 -14.94
N ARG A 38 -6.36 -8.12 -16.23
CA ARG A 38 -5.09 -8.60 -16.82
C ARG A 38 -3.95 -7.60 -16.62
N LEU A 39 -4.18 -6.30 -16.89
CA LEU A 39 -3.18 -5.24 -16.69
C LEU A 39 -2.75 -5.10 -15.23
N THR A 40 -3.69 -5.23 -14.27
CA THR A 40 -3.31 -5.14 -12.86
C THR A 40 -2.44 -6.30 -12.38
N MET A 41 -2.48 -7.43 -13.10
CA MET A 41 -1.61 -8.58 -12.87
C MET A 41 -0.36 -8.58 -13.74
N ALA A 42 -0.28 -7.70 -14.74
CA ALA A 42 0.86 -7.60 -15.64
C ALA A 42 2.11 -6.97 -15.02
N THR A 43 2.03 -6.52 -13.76
CA THR A 43 3.14 -5.88 -13.03
C THR A 43 3.21 -6.37 -11.59
N ASP A 44 4.42 -6.46 -11.05
CA ASP A 44 4.72 -6.65 -9.62
C ASP A 44 5.51 -5.43 -9.11
N ASN A 45 6.44 -5.60 -8.17
CA ASN A 45 7.30 -4.52 -7.69
C ASN A 45 8.60 -4.38 -8.52
N SER A 46 8.77 -5.20 -9.56
CA SER A 46 9.85 -5.06 -10.53
C SER A 46 9.57 -3.97 -11.57
N ILE A 47 10.57 -3.71 -12.41
CA ILE A 47 10.47 -2.81 -13.56
C ILE A 47 9.74 -3.43 -14.77
N TYR A 48 9.47 -4.73 -14.76
CA TYR A 48 8.93 -5.45 -15.92
C TYR A 48 7.42 -5.25 -16.06
N GLN A 49 6.92 -5.46 -17.28
CA GLN A 49 5.49 -5.52 -17.56
C GLN A 49 5.21 -6.64 -18.56
N LEU A 50 4.41 -7.62 -18.16
CA LEU A 50 4.08 -8.78 -19.00
C LEU A 50 2.59 -9.10 -18.88
N LEU A 51 1.83 -8.91 -19.95
CA LEU A 51 0.38 -9.09 -19.94
C LEU A 51 0.01 -10.58 -19.97
N PRO A 52 -0.74 -11.11 -18.98
CA PRO A 52 -1.27 -12.47 -19.03
C PRO A 52 -2.46 -12.58 -19.99
N ASP A 53 -2.83 -13.79 -20.39
CA ASP A 53 -4.00 -14.06 -21.23
C ASP A 53 -5.31 -14.06 -20.43
N ALA A 54 -5.27 -14.54 -19.18
CA ALA A 54 -6.37 -14.52 -18.24
C ALA A 54 -5.86 -14.60 -16.79
N VAL A 55 -6.78 -14.38 -15.83
CA VAL A 55 -6.50 -14.53 -14.40
C VAL A 55 -7.57 -15.42 -13.74
N LEU A 56 -7.13 -16.33 -12.87
CA LEU A 56 -7.97 -17.19 -12.05
C LEU A 56 -7.81 -16.84 -10.57
N PHE A 57 -8.90 -16.91 -9.82
CA PHE A 57 -8.94 -16.63 -8.37
C PHE A 57 -9.62 -17.80 -7.63
N PRO A 58 -8.92 -18.94 -7.42
CA PRO A 58 -9.48 -20.10 -6.72
C PRO A 58 -9.86 -19.76 -5.27
N ARG A 59 -10.87 -20.44 -4.72
CA ARG A 59 -11.32 -20.29 -3.32
C ARG A 59 -10.80 -21.40 -2.43
N SER A 60 -10.28 -22.48 -2.99
CA SER A 60 -9.89 -23.67 -2.25
C SER A 60 -8.82 -24.48 -2.96
N THR A 61 -8.15 -25.36 -2.21
CA THR A 61 -7.28 -26.40 -2.74
C THR A 61 -7.99 -27.28 -3.79
N ALA A 62 -9.31 -27.52 -3.63
CA ALA A 62 -10.10 -28.29 -4.59
C ALA A 62 -10.26 -27.59 -5.95
N ASP A 63 -10.41 -26.26 -5.96
CA ASP A 63 -10.43 -25.48 -7.21
C ASP A 63 -9.08 -25.56 -7.94
N VAL A 64 -7.97 -25.55 -7.19
CA VAL A 64 -6.62 -25.71 -7.75
C VAL A 64 -6.42 -27.13 -8.30
N ALA A 65 -6.87 -28.15 -7.59
CA ALA A 65 -6.84 -29.52 -8.10
C ALA A 65 -7.70 -29.67 -9.38
N LEU A 66 -8.88 -29.03 -9.42
CA LEU A 66 -9.75 -29.03 -10.60
C LEU A 66 -9.09 -28.36 -11.81
N LEU A 67 -8.50 -27.17 -11.64
CA LEU A 67 -7.84 -26.47 -12.74
C LEU A 67 -6.64 -27.28 -13.27
N CYS A 68 -5.87 -27.92 -12.39
CA CYS A 68 -4.73 -28.75 -12.78
C CYS A 68 -5.14 -30.05 -13.47
N ARG A 69 -6.25 -30.70 -13.06
CA ARG A 69 -6.82 -31.86 -13.77
C ARG A 69 -7.27 -31.47 -15.17
N LEU A 70 -8.02 -30.38 -15.30
CA LEU A 70 -8.49 -29.89 -16.59
C LEU A 70 -7.32 -29.50 -17.49
N ALA A 71 -6.28 -28.87 -16.93
CA ALA A 71 -5.08 -28.49 -17.67
C ALA A 71 -4.34 -29.70 -18.26
N ALA A 72 -4.45 -30.89 -17.66
CA ALA A 72 -3.81 -32.11 -18.14
C ALA A 72 -4.53 -32.75 -19.36
N GLU A 73 -5.73 -32.29 -19.73
CA GLU A 73 -6.37 -32.76 -20.96
C GLU A 73 -5.56 -32.34 -22.19
N GLU A 74 -5.42 -33.24 -23.16
CA GLU A 74 -4.59 -33.05 -24.38
C GLU A 74 -4.92 -31.74 -25.11
N ARG A 75 -6.21 -31.38 -25.20
CA ARG A 75 -6.67 -30.15 -25.84
C ARG A 75 -6.17 -28.87 -25.18
N PHE A 76 -5.71 -28.92 -23.93
CA PHE A 76 -5.20 -27.78 -23.16
C PHE A 76 -3.71 -27.87 -22.86
N SER A 77 -3.00 -28.86 -23.42
CA SER A 77 -1.58 -29.14 -23.19
C SER A 77 -0.64 -27.96 -23.48
N SER A 78 -1.00 -27.04 -24.38
CA SER A 78 -0.19 -25.85 -24.69
C SER A 78 -0.40 -24.68 -23.72
N LEU A 79 -1.33 -24.78 -22.77
CA LEU A 79 -1.58 -23.71 -21.80
C LEU A 79 -0.53 -23.73 -20.69
N VAL A 80 -0.08 -22.51 -20.36
CA VAL A 80 0.90 -22.23 -19.30
C VAL A 80 0.19 -21.56 -18.13
N PHE A 81 0.61 -21.89 -16.92
CA PHE A 81 0.04 -21.36 -15.69
C PHE A 81 1.11 -20.78 -14.78
N THR A 82 0.79 -19.65 -14.13
CA THR A 82 1.72 -18.95 -13.23
C THR A 82 1.06 -18.72 -11.88
N PRO A 83 1.52 -19.40 -10.81
CA PRO A 83 1.07 -19.09 -9.46
C PRO A 83 1.44 -17.66 -9.06
N ARG A 84 0.52 -16.98 -8.37
CA ARG A 84 0.73 -15.62 -7.89
C ARG A 84 0.17 -15.42 -6.48
N GLY A 85 0.99 -14.82 -5.62
CA GLY A 85 0.60 -14.35 -4.30
C GLY A 85 0.34 -12.84 -4.28
N GLY A 86 0.99 -12.13 -3.35
CA GLY A 86 0.86 -10.68 -3.18
C GLY A 86 1.41 -9.81 -4.34
N GLY A 87 2.22 -10.38 -5.25
CA GLY A 87 2.81 -9.65 -6.37
C GLY A 87 3.80 -8.56 -5.91
N THR A 88 4.58 -8.86 -4.87
CA THR A 88 5.52 -7.95 -4.19
C THR A 88 6.98 -8.17 -4.58
N GLY A 89 7.26 -9.21 -5.36
CA GLY A 89 8.61 -9.55 -5.84
C GLY A 89 9.22 -8.45 -6.71
N THR A 90 10.54 -8.33 -6.65
CA THR A 90 11.32 -7.24 -7.26
C THR A 90 12.00 -7.63 -8.57
N ASN A 91 12.06 -8.93 -8.91
CA ASN A 91 12.70 -9.41 -10.14
C ASN A 91 11.71 -10.04 -11.14
N GLY A 92 10.40 -9.84 -11.00
CA GLY A 92 9.43 -10.33 -11.98
C GLY A 92 9.09 -11.83 -11.84
N GLN A 93 9.25 -12.42 -10.65
CA GLN A 93 8.96 -13.84 -10.38
C GLN A 93 7.48 -14.17 -10.61
N ALA A 94 6.60 -13.21 -10.32
CA ALA A 94 5.15 -13.35 -10.38
C ALA A 94 4.54 -12.97 -11.74
N LEU A 95 5.36 -12.81 -12.78
CA LEU A 95 4.96 -12.33 -14.11
C LEU A 95 5.28 -13.37 -15.18
N ASN A 96 4.28 -13.74 -15.97
CA ASN A 96 4.44 -14.58 -17.16
C ASN A 96 3.29 -14.33 -18.16
N HIS A 97 3.41 -14.89 -19.36
CA HIS A 97 2.29 -15.06 -20.28
C HIS A 97 1.41 -16.25 -19.85
N GLY A 98 0.29 -16.49 -20.54
CA GLY A 98 -0.63 -17.56 -20.17
C GLY A 98 -1.59 -17.16 -19.05
N ILE A 99 -1.98 -18.13 -18.23
CA ILE A 99 -3.00 -17.96 -17.19
C ILE A 99 -2.31 -17.70 -15.84
N VAL A 100 -2.55 -16.53 -15.25
CA VAL A 100 -2.09 -16.23 -13.88
C VAL A 100 -3.12 -16.76 -12.88
N VAL A 101 -2.67 -17.49 -11.86
CA VAL A 101 -3.54 -18.04 -10.80
C VAL A 101 -3.21 -17.33 -9.49
N ASP A 102 -4.07 -16.40 -9.07
CA ASP A 102 -3.88 -15.59 -7.87
C ASP A 102 -4.52 -16.28 -6.65
N LEU A 103 -3.68 -16.80 -5.76
CA LEU A 103 -4.09 -17.49 -4.53
C LEU A 103 -4.40 -16.52 -3.38
N SER A 104 -4.11 -15.23 -3.53
CA SER A 104 -4.21 -14.25 -2.43
C SER A 104 -5.62 -13.70 -2.20
N ARG A 105 -6.50 -13.73 -3.21
CA ARG A 105 -7.83 -13.13 -3.11
C ARG A 105 -8.74 -13.85 -2.12
N TYR A 106 -8.75 -15.18 -2.15
CA TYR A 106 -9.69 -15.99 -1.37
C TYR A 106 -9.04 -17.04 -0.47
N MET A 107 -7.87 -17.59 -0.84
CA MET A 107 -7.20 -18.63 -0.05
C MET A 107 -6.31 -18.00 1.03
N ASN A 108 -6.90 -17.25 1.95
CA ASN A 108 -6.22 -16.45 2.98
C ASN A 108 -6.66 -16.78 4.41
N ARG A 109 -7.07 -18.03 4.66
CA ARG A 109 -7.48 -18.53 5.97
C ARG A 109 -6.30 -19.06 6.77
N ILE A 110 -6.29 -18.75 8.07
CA ILE A 110 -5.48 -19.45 9.07
C ILE A 110 -6.34 -20.64 9.52
N ILE A 111 -5.89 -21.86 9.20
CA ILE A 111 -6.71 -23.08 9.27
C ILE A 111 -6.75 -23.62 10.70
N GLU A 112 -5.58 -23.78 11.33
CA GLU A 112 -5.47 -24.28 12.70
C GLU A 112 -4.15 -23.82 13.34
N ILE A 113 -4.10 -23.80 14.67
CA ILE A 113 -2.91 -23.49 15.47
C ILE A 113 -2.76 -24.50 16.59
N ASN A 114 -1.53 -24.92 16.86
CA ASN A 114 -1.16 -25.70 18.04
C ASN A 114 0.00 -25.01 18.78
N PRO A 115 -0.30 -24.20 19.81
CA PRO A 115 0.72 -23.52 20.61
C PRO A 115 1.58 -24.45 21.48
N GLU A 116 1.09 -25.66 21.79
CA GLU A 116 1.81 -26.64 22.63
C GLU A 116 2.93 -27.32 21.83
N GLU A 117 2.63 -27.67 20.57
CA GLU A 117 3.61 -28.23 19.63
C GLU A 117 4.33 -27.16 18.79
N GLY A 118 3.99 -25.88 18.97
CA GLY A 118 4.68 -24.76 18.33
C GLY A 118 4.50 -24.65 16.82
N TRP A 119 3.29 -24.88 16.28
CA TRP A 119 3.03 -24.75 14.85
C TRP A 119 1.65 -24.16 14.49
N VAL A 120 1.52 -23.69 13.25
CA VAL A 120 0.29 -23.16 12.65
C VAL A 120 0.11 -23.68 11.22
N ARG A 121 -1.13 -23.98 10.80
CA ARG A 121 -1.47 -24.33 9.41
C ARG A 121 -2.24 -23.20 8.75
N VAL A 122 -1.83 -22.83 7.54
CA VAL A 122 -2.32 -21.63 6.83
C VAL A 122 -2.49 -21.90 5.35
N GLU A 123 -3.40 -21.18 4.70
CA GLU A 123 -3.47 -21.13 3.24
C GLU A 123 -2.38 -20.21 2.65
N ALA A 124 -1.96 -20.50 1.42
CA ALA A 124 -0.87 -19.81 0.74
C ALA A 124 -1.09 -18.29 0.54
N GLY A 125 -2.34 -17.83 0.53
CA GLY A 125 -2.70 -16.42 0.37
C GLY A 125 -2.70 -15.61 1.67
N VAL A 126 -2.47 -16.23 2.84
CA VAL A 126 -2.36 -15.51 4.12
C VAL A 126 -1.19 -14.52 4.07
N ILE A 127 -1.41 -13.29 4.51
CA ILE A 127 -0.37 -12.26 4.58
C ILE A 127 0.45 -12.41 5.87
N LYS A 128 1.77 -12.23 5.83
CA LYS A 128 2.64 -12.42 7.00
C LYS A 128 2.14 -11.66 8.23
N ASP A 129 1.93 -10.35 8.12
CA ASP A 129 1.55 -9.56 9.30
C ASP A 129 0.11 -9.85 9.76
N GLN A 130 -0.74 -10.40 8.88
CA GLN A 130 -2.05 -10.94 9.26
C GLN A 130 -1.88 -12.16 10.16
N LEU A 131 -0.93 -13.06 9.82
CA LEU A 131 -0.58 -14.19 10.67
C LEU A 131 -0.01 -13.72 12.01
N ASN A 132 0.96 -12.80 12.02
CA ASN A 132 1.56 -12.33 13.28
C ASN A 132 0.55 -11.58 14.16
N GLN A 133 -0.41 -10.85 13.57
CA GLN A 133 -1.52 -10.26 14.32
C GLN A 133 -2.41 -11.34 14.99
N TYR A 134 -2.63 -12.47 14.31
CA TYR A 134 -3.39 -13.60 14.83
C TYR A 134 -2.65 -14.38 15.92
N LEU A 135 -1.33 -14.57 15.78
CA LEU A 135 -0.49 -15.31 16.73
C LEU A 135 -0.20 -14.54 18.03
N LYS A 136 -0.16 -13.20 17.96
CA LYS A 136 0.24 -12.34 19.10
C LYS A 136 -0.50 -12.64 20.42
N PRO A 137 -1.84 -12.84 20.47
CA PRO A 137 -2.55 -13.20 21.70
C PRO A 137 -2.13 -14.54 22.32
N TYR A 138 -1.55 -15.44 21.52
CA TYR A 138 -1.04 -16.73 21.98
C TYR A 138 0.41 -16.66 22.47
N GLY A 139 1.07 -15.48 22.40
CA GLY A 139 2.46 -15.31 22.80
C GLY A 139 3.49 -15.71 21.73
N TYR A 140 3.06 -15.87 20.48
CA TYR A 140 3.90 -16.34 19.37
C TYR A 140 3.92 -15.37 18.19
N PHE A 141 4.90 -15.56 17.30
CA PHE A 141 4.98 -14.94 15.98
C PHE A 141 5.66 -15.87 14.97
N PHE A 142 5.43 -15.64 13.69
CA PHE A 142 6.21 -16.21 12.59
C PHE A 142 7.41 -15.31 12.33
N ALA A 143 8.62 -15.86 12.49
CA ALA A 143 9.84 -15.09 12.66
C ALA A 143 10.40 -14.40 11.40
N PRO A 144 10.39 -15.00 10.20
CA PRO A 144 10.96 -14.38 9.00
C PRO A 144 10.35 -13.00 8.72
N GLU A 145 11.18 -11.96 8.66
CA GLU A 145 10.73 -10.56 8.58
C GLU A 145 11.05 -9.88 7.25
N LEU A 146 10.11 -9.11 6.70
CA LEU A 146 10.19 -8.51 5.37
C LEU A 146 9.86 -7.01 5.39
N SER A 147 10.41 -6.26 4.44
CA SER A 147 9.95 -4.88 4.18
C SER A 147 8.50 -4.81 3.67
N THR A 148 8.00 -5.89 3.05
CA THR A 148 6.64 -5.98 2.48
C THR A 148 5.69 -6.84 3.31
N SER A 149 5.99 -7.08 4.58
CA SER A 149 5.29 -8.01 5.48
C SER A 149 3.77 -7.81 5.58
N ASN A 150 3.28 -6.59 5.37
CA ASN A 150 1.86 -6.24 5.40
C ASN A 150 1.07 -6.58 4.12
N ARG A 151 1.71 -7.20 3.13
CA ARG A 151 1.10 -7.55 1.83
C ARG A 151 1.73 -8.75 1.12
N ALA A 152 2.92 -9.17 1.53
CA ALA A 152 3.52 -10.42 1.09
C ALA A 152 2.73 -11.60 1.67
N THR A 153 2.42 -12.57 0.82
CA THR A 153 1.68 -13.77 1.20
C THR A 153 2.66 -14.90 1.54
N LEU A 154 2.28 -15.78 2.45
CA LEU A 154 3.13 -16.90 2.90
C LEU A 154 3.50 -17.82 1.74
N GLY A 155 2.58 -18.13 0.83
CA GLY A 155 2.91 -18.88 -0.39
C GLY A 155 3.91 -18.16 -1.29
N GLY A 156 3.90 -16.83 -1.33
CA GLY A 156 4.91 -16.05 -2.03
C GLY A 156 6.27 -16.15 -1.35
N MET A 157 6.30 -15.99 -0.02
CA MET A 157 7.51 -16.14 0.79
C MET A 157 8.15 -17.51 0.65
N ILE A 158 7.35 -18.59 0.69
CA ILE A 158 7.82 -19.96 0.48
C ILE A 158 8.41 -20.08 -0.92
N ASN A 159 7.72 -19.62 -1.96
CA ASN A 159 8.19 -19.74 -3.33
C ASN A 159 9.44 -18.92 -3.66
N THR A 160 9.74 -17.85 -2.92
CA THR A 160 10.99 -17.07 -3.08
C THR A 160 12.02 -17.40 -2.01
N ASP A 161 11.71 -18.31 -1.08
CA ASP A 161 12.46 -18.57 0.15
C ASP A 161 12.89 -17.27 0.87
N ALA A 162 11.92 -16.38 1.03
CA ALA A 162 12.17 -15.02 1.50
C ALA A 162 12.86 -15.01 2.86
N SER A 163 13.83 -14.12 3.03
CA SER A 163 14.45 -13.82 4.31
C SER A 163 14.26 -12.35 4.67
N GLY A 164 15.00 -11.90 5.68
CA GLY A 164 15.19 -10.49 5.95
C GLY A 164 15.78 -10.27 7.32
N GLN A 165 15.27 -9.29 8.05
CA GLN A 165 15.82 -8.89 9.33
C GLN A 165 15.83 -10.06 10.32
N GLY A 166 16.95 -10.25 11.03
CA GLY A 166 17.09 -11.28 12.05
C GLY A 166 17.35 -12.68 11.50
N SER A 167 17.55 -12.83 10.18
CA SER A 167 17.79 -14.14 9.55
C SER A 167 19.08 -14.82 10.01
N LEU A 168 20.02 -14.10 10.64
CA LEU A 168 21.22 -14.71 11.25
C LEU A 168 20.88 -15.58 12.45
N VAL A 169 19.81 -15.23 13.18
CA VAL A 169 19.39 -15.94 14.39
C VAL A 169 18.17 -16.82 14.13
N TYR A 170 17.18 -16.29 13.40
CA TYR A 170 15.93 -17.00 13.14
C TYR A 170 15.96 -17.88 11.88
N GLY A 171 16.86 -17.61 10.93
CA GLY A 171 16.88 -18.31 9.64
C GLY A 171 15.97 -17.68 8.59
N LYS A 172 15.75 -18.42 7.49
CA LYS A 172 14.95 -18.02 6.32
C LYS A 172 13.59 -18.70 6.32
N THR A 173 12.68 -18.31 5.41
CA THR A 173 11.33 -18.88 5.36
C THR A 173 11.35 -20.41 5.36
N SER A 174 12.19 -21.06 4.56
CA SER A 174 12.25 -22.52 4.50
C SER A 174 12.65 -23.22 5.80
N ASP A 175 13.36 -22.55 6.71
CA ASP A 175 13.68 -23.12 8.03
C ASP A 175 12.46 -23.24 8.94
N HIS A 176 11.42 -22.47 8.62
CA HIS A 176 10.17 -22.39 9.35
C HIS A 176 9.02 -23.17 8.68
N VAL A 177 9.26 -23.81 7.52
CA VAL A 177 8.25 -24.60 6.82
C VAL A 177 8.41 -26.06 7.21
N LEU A 178 7.51 -26.57 8.06
CA LEU A 178 7.48 -27.96 8.49
C LEU A 178 6.97 -28.92 7.39
N GLY A 179 6.24 -28.37 6.42
CA GLY A 179 5.70 -29.10 5.29
C GLY A 179 4.70 -28.27 4.50
N VAL A 180 4.48 -28.62 3.24
CA VAL A 180 3.47 -27.96 2.40
C VAL A 180 2.52 -28.97 1.80
N ARG A 181 1.31 -28.49 1.51
CA ARG A 181 0.40 -29.12 0.59
C ARG A 181 0.48 -28.42 -0.75
N ALA A 182 0.83 -29.17 -1.77
CA ALA A 182 0.93 -28.68 -3.14
C ALA A 182 0.05 -29.49 -4.09
N VAL A 183 -0.36 -28.84 -5.18
CA VAL A 183 -1.11 -29.47 -6.27
C VAL A 183 -0.20 -29.51 -7.50
N LEU A 184 0.04 -30.72 -8.00
CA LEU A 184 0.81 -30.95 -9.21
C LEU A 184 -0.04 -30.68 -10.47
N LEU A 185 0.61 -30.42 -11.59
CA LEU A 185 -0.08 -30.40 -12.87
C LEU A 185 -0.57 -31.83 -13.18
N GLY A 186 -1.87 -32.00 -13.45
CA GLY A 186 -2.56 -33.29 -13.35
C GLY A 186 -3.52 -33.39 -12.18
N GLY A 187 -3.36 -32.51 -11.17
CA GLY A 187 -4.27 -32.35 -10.03
C GLY A 187 -4.06 -33.32 -8.87
N ASP A 188 -2.95 -34.08 -8.91
CA ASP A 188 -2.49 -34.89 -7.78
C ASP A 188 -2.06 -34.00 -6.61
N MET A 189 -2.37 -34.47 -5.41
CA MET A 189 -1.98 -33.81 -4.16
C MET A 189 -0.62 -34.32 -3.71
N LEU A 190 0.28 -33.40 -3.40
CA LEU A 190 1.59 -33.70 -2.83
C LEU A 190 1.70 -33.04 -1.45
N ASP A 191 1.68 -33.84 -0.40
CA ASP A 191 1.96 -33.41 0.97
C ASP A 191 3.43 -33.73 1.30
N THR A 192 4.20 -32.71 1.69
CA THR A 192 5.63 -32.84 2.02
C THR A 192 5.89 -32.63 3.50
N ARG A 193 6.99 -33.21 4.00
CA ARG A 193 7.54 -33.02 5.34
C ARG A 193 8.95 -33.62 5.42
N SER A 194 9.71 -33.23 6.44
CA SER A 194 10.90 -33.99 6.83
C SER A 194 10.53 -35.40 7.30
N MET A 195 11.33 -36.40 6.92
CA MET A 195 11.14 -37.80 7.30
C MET A 195 12.44 -38.60 7.30
N PRO A 196 12.47 -39.79 7.94
CA PRO A 196 13.61 -40.70 7.86
C PRO A 196 13.89 -41.14 6.42
N LEU A 197 15.16 -41.25 6.05
CA LEU A 197 15.60 -41.56 4.70
C LEU A 197 14.95 -42.83 4.12
N ALA A 198 14.89 -43.90 4.91
CA ALA A 198 14.31 -45.18 4.47
C ALA A 198 12.83 -45.05 4.04
N LEU A 199 12.07 -44.14 4.68
CA LEU A 199 10.70 -43.86 4.28
C LEU A 199 10.65 -43.11 2.95
N ALA A 200 11.53 -42.14 2.74
CA ALA A 200 11.62 -41.42 1.47
C ALA A 200 12.01 -42.35 0.31
N GLU A 201 12.92 -43.31 0.54
CA GLU A 201 13.28 -44.34 -0.44
C GLU A 201 12.08 -45.23 -0.80
N THR A 202 11.32 -45.67 0.21
CA THR A 202 10.10 -46.45 0.00
C THR A 202 9.08 -45.68 -0.85
N LEU A 203 8.88 -44.40 -0.58
CA LEU A 203 8.01 -43.54 -1.40
C LEU A 203 8.54 -43.41 -2.83
N GLY A 204 9.87 -43.36 -3.01
CA GLY A 204 10.53 -43.31 -4.32
C GLY A 204 10.32 -44.55 -5.20
N GLU A 205 9.99 -45.71 -4.60
CA GLU A 205 9.72 -46.95 -5.32
C GLU A 205 8.30 -47.02 -5.91
N GLU A 206 7.38 -46.18 -5.41
CA GLU A 206 6.00 -46.14 -5.88
C GLU A 206 5.92 -45.76 -7.36
N GLN A 207 5.09 -46.49 -8.12
CA GLN A 207 4.81 -46.21 -9.53
C GLN A 207 3.78 -45.08 -9.69
N SER A 208 4.03 -43.95 -9.03
CA SER A 208 3.19 -42.75 -9.03
C SER A 208 3.99 -41.52 -9.47
N VAL A 209 3.30 -40.41 -9.76
CA VAL A 209 3.98 -39.12 -10.04
C VAL A 209 4.81 -38.69 -8.83
N SER A 210 4.24 -38.80 -7.63
CA SER A 210 4.93 -38.52 -6.37
C SER A 210 6.16 -39.42 -6.20
N GLY A 211 6.04 -40.73 -6.40
CA GLY A 211 7.19 -41.64 -6.29
C GLY A 211 8.33 -41.30 -7.25
N ARG A 212 8.00 -40.96 -8.51
CA ARG A 212 8.99 -40.45 -9.47
C ARG A 212 9.68 -39.17 -8.96
N ILE A 213 8.94 -38.24 -8.38
CA ILE A 213 9.49 -37.01 -7.81
C ILE A 213 10.45 -37.32 -6.67
N TYR A 214 10.03 -38.13 -5.68
CA TYR A 214 10.86 -38.52 -4.54
C TYR A 214 12.16 -39.19 -5.01
N ARG A 215 12.06 -40.18 -5.91
CA ARG A 215 13.23 -40.86 -6.49
C ARG A 215 14.18 -39.89 -7.18
N THR A 216 13.66 -39.02 -8.06
CA THR A 216 14.48 -38.09 -8.83
C THR A 216 15.23 -37.12 -7.93
N VAL A 217 14.57 -36.57 -6.91
CA VAL A 217 15.18 -35.64 -5.95
C VAL A 217 16.21 -36.36 -5.07
N LEU A 218 15.89 -37.57 -4.59
CA LEU A 218 16.81 -38.40 -3.81
C LEU A 218 18.11 -38.65 -4.57
N GLU A 219 18.02 -39.19 -5.78
CA GLU A 219 19.18 -39.49 -6.64
C GLU A 219 19.97 -38.21 -6.96
N SER A 220 19.29 -37.15 -7.44
CA SER A 220 19.94 -35.90 -7.82
C SER A 220 20.73 -35.27 -6.67
N CYS A 221 20.18 -35.26 -5.46
CA CYS A 221 20.81 -34.61 -4.31
C CYS A 221 21.84 -35.51 -3.60
N ARG A 222 21.60 -36.82 -3.54
CA ARG A 222 22.52 -37.78 -2.89
C ARG A 222 23.78 -37.97 -3.73
N ASP A 223 23.61 -38.23 -5.02
CA ASP A 223 24.73 -38.60 -5.91
C ASP A 223 25.64 -37.41 -6.20
N ASN A 224 25.13 -36.17 -6.05
CA ASN A 224 25.87 -34.94 -6.27
C ASN A 224 26.18 -34.18 -4.97
N ARG A 225 26.02 -34.81 -3.79
CA ARG A 225 26.15 -34.14 -2.48
C ARG A 225 27.46 -33.37 -2.31
N GLN A 226 28.58 -34.00 -2.64
CA GLN A 226 29.91 -33.36 -2.49
C GLN A 226 30.04 -32.13 -3.40
N LEU A 227 29.58 -32.23 -4.65
CA LEU A 227 29.61 -31.12 -5.59
C LEU A 227 28.74 -29.95 -5.12
N VAL A 228 27.56 -30.21 -4.53
CA VAL A 228 26.70 -29.17 -3.95
C VAL A 228 27.41 -28.45 -2.79
N ILE A 229 28.13 -29.19 -1.93
CA ILE A 229 28.90 -28.60 -0.81
C ILE A 229 30.05 -27.74 -1.32
N ASP A 230 30.76 -28.21 -2.36
CA ASP A 230 31.95 -27.52 -2.87
C ASP A 230 31.60 -26.29 -3.74
N LYS A 231 30.46 -26.33 -4.44
CA LYS A 231 30.07 -25.28 -5.40
C LYS A 231 29.55 -24.03 -4.71
N PHE A 232 28.80 -24.16 -3.62
CA PHE A 232 28.13 -23.03 -2.98
C PHE A 232 28.88 -22.57 -1.73
N PRO A 233 29.14 -21.26 -1.59
CA PRO A 233 29.78 -20.71 -0.40
C PRO A 233 28.91 -20.94 0.84
N LYS A 234 29.55 -21.08 2.01
CA LYS A 234 28.87 -21.16 3.31
C LYS A 234 28.35 -19.77 3.71
N LEU A 235 27.21 -19.39 3.15
CA LEU A 235 26.52 -18.14 3.45
C LEU A 235 25.30 -18.43 4.32
N ASN A 236 25.00 -17.54 5.28
CA ASN A 236 23.79 -17.64 6.09
C ASN A 236 22.52 -17.61 5.22
N ARG A 237 22.50 -16.70 4.24
CA ARG A 237 21.47 -16.67 3.21
C ARG A 237 21.93 -17.52 2.05
N PHE A 238 21.50 -18.78 2.09
CA PHE A 238 21.72 -19.74 1.03
C PHE A 238 20.90 -19.39 -0.22
N LEU A 239 21.28 -20.00 -1.34
CA LEU A 239 20.64 -19.89 -2.65
C LEU A 239 19.11 -19.92 -2.60
N THR A 240 18.46 -18.93 -3.25
CA THR A 240 17.04 -19.01 -3.62
C THR A 240 16.89 -19.84 -4.91
N GLY A 241 16.03 -20.85 -4.94
CA GLY A 241 15.91 -21.83 -6.03
C GLY A 241 15.60 -23.23 -5.49
N TYR A 242 15.87 -24.27 -6.27
CA TYR A 242 15.79 -25.65 -5.74
C TYR A 242 16.96 -25.87 -4.78
N ASP A 243 16.68 -25.93 -3.48
CA ASP A 243 17.69 -26.06 -2.42
C ASP A 243 18.23 -27.50 -2.34
N LEU A 244 19.12 -27.86 -3.27
CA LEU A 244 19.73 -29.20 -3.33
C LEU A 244 20.55 -29.54 -2.07
N ARG A 245 20.98 -28.53 -1.30
CA ARG A 245 21.79 -28.71 -0.10
C ARG A 245 20.94 -29.19 1.07
N HIS A 246 19.81 -28.55 1.35
CA HIS A 246 19.09 -28.82 2.60
C HIS A 246 18.02 -29.90 2.46
N VAL A 247 17.87 -30.53 1.29
CA VAL A 247 17.06 -31.76 1.12
C VAL A 247 17.46 -32.85 2.11
N PHE A 248 18.75 -32.93 2.45
CA PHE A 248 19.25 -33.83 3.49
C PHE A 248 19.79 -33.02 4.66
N ASN A 249 19.62 -33.55 5.87
CA ASN A 249 20.42 -33.10 7.01
C ASN A 249 21.90 -33.44 6.81
N ASP A 250 22.77 -32.85 7.62
CA ASP A 250 24.21 -33.04 7.46
C ASP A 250 24.66 -34.49 7.68
N GLU A 251 23.95 -35.26 8.53
CA GLU A 251 24.20 -36.69 8.75
C GLU A 251 23.63 -37.62 7.66
N MET A 252 22.87 -37.08 6.69
CA MET A 252 22.21 -37.85 5.62
C MET A 252 21.25 -38.94 6.14
N THR A 253 20.60 -38.71 7.28
CA THR A 253 19.64 -39.64 7.91
C THR A 253 18.19 -39.23 7.68
N GLU A 254 17.94 -37.96 7.40
CA GLU A 254 16.62 -37.38 7.13
C GLU A 254 16.56 -36.78 5.72
N PHE A 255 15.38 -36.83 5.13
CA PHE A 255 15.07 -36.28 3.82
C PHE A 255 13.84 -35.37 3.91
N ASP A 256 13.93 -34.18 3.30
CA ASP A 256 12.83 -33.22 3.24
C ASP A 256 12.63 -32.67 1.83
N LEU A 257 11.58 -33.18 1.15
CA LEU A 257 11.17 -32.71 -0.18
C LEU A 257 10.71 -31.24 -0.16
N THR A 258 10.24 -30.74 0.99
CA THR A 258 9.74 -29.37 1.15
C THR A 258 10.79 -28.34 0.71
N ARG A 259 12.07 -28.65 0.95
CA ARG A 259 13.21 -27.78 0.60
C ARG A 259 13.34 -27.51 -0.90
N ILE A 260 12.88 -28.41 -1.75
CA ILE A 260 12.85 -28.20 -3.21
C ILE A 260 11.71 -27.26 -3.64
N LEU A 261 10.58 -27.29 -2.92
CA LEU A 261 9.43 -26.42 -3.20
C LEU A 261 9.63 -25.00 -2.66
N CYS A 262 10.35 -24.86 -1.55
CA CYS A 262 10.84 -23.57 -1.07
C CYS A 262 11.84 -22.98 -2.09
N GLY A 263 11.64 -21.74 -2.51
CA GLY A 263 12.47 -21.09 -3.54
C GLY A 263 12.16 -21.52 -4.98
N SER A 264 11.14 -22.36 -5.20
CA SER A 264 10.81 -22.89 -6.54
C SER A 264 10.14 -21.89 -7.49
N GLU A 265 9.75 -20.71 -7.01
CA GLU A 265 9.07 -19.65 -7.77
C GLU A 265 7.83 -20.14 -8.54
N GLY A 266 7.10 -21.13 -8.00
CA GLY A 266 5.91 -21.67 -8.63
C GLY A 266 6.19 -22.48 -9.90
N THR A 267 7.44 -22.91 -10.11
CA THR A 267 7.83 -23.70 -11.28
C THR A 267 7.56 -25.18 -11.12
N LEU A 268 7.29 -25.69 -9.91
CA LEU A 268 7.14 -27.13 -9.67
C LEU A 268 5.70 -27.54 -9.36
N ALA A 269 4.97 -26.73 -8.58
CA ALA A 269 3.62 -27.03 -8.14
C ALA A 269 2.90 -25.78 -7.66
N PHE A 270 1.57 -25.86 -7.50
CA PHE A 270 0.81 -24.85 -6.78
C PHE A 270 0.81 -25.16 -5.28
N ILE A 271 1.54 -24.38 -4.49
CA ILE A 271 1.45 -24.47 -3.02
C ILE A 271 0.14 -23.85 -2.57
N THR A 272 -0.72 -24.63 -1.90
CA THR A 272 -2.05 -24.17 -1.45
C THR A 272 -2.15 -23.99 0.05
N GLU A 273 -1.44 -24.82 0.84
CA GLU A 273 -1.39 -24.74 2.29
C GLU A 273 0.05 -25.00 2.79
N ALA A 274 0.39 -24.45 3.95
CA ALA A 274 1.65 -24.69 4.62
C ALA A 274 1.43 -24.94 6.11
N ARG A 275 2.20 -25.86 6.68
CA ARG A 275 2.39 -25.99 8.12
C ARG A 275 3.70 -25.32 8.48
N LEU A 276 3.62 -24.33 9.36
CA LEU A 276 4.74 -23.48 9.75
C LEU A 276 5.00 -23.67 11.24
N ASP A 277 6.26 -23.64 11.65
CA ASP A 277 6.57 -23.46 13.06
C ASP A 277 6.23 -22.02 13.50
N ILE A 278 6.14 -21.80 14.81
CA ILE A 278 5.94 -20.47 15.39
C ILE A 278 6.90 -20.25 16.54
N THR A 279 7.46 -19.05 16.62
CA THR A 279 8.49 -18.68 17.59
C THR A 279 7.86 -17.92 18.76
N PRO A 280 8.23 -18.21 20.02
CA PRO A 280 7.79 -17.43 21.17
C PRO A 280 8.20 -15.95 21.03
N LEU A 281 7.31 -15.03 21.42
CA LEU A 281 7.64 -13.61 21.44
C LEU A 281 8.73 -13.32 22.49
N PRO A 282 9.83 -12.64 22.13
CA PRO A 282 10.88 -12.32 23.09
C PRO A 282 10.37 -11.37 24.17
N LYS A 283 10.73 -11.63 25.42
CA LYS A 283 10.32 -10.79 26.57
C LYS A 283 11.04 -9.45 26.63
N VAL A 284 12.29 -9.40 26.17
CA VAL A 284 13.16 -8.23 26.26
C VAL A 284 13.70 -7.91 24.87
N ARG A 285 13.66 -6.63 24.51
CA ARG A 285 14.25 -6.08 23.30
C ARG A 285 15.02 -4.80 23.66
N ARG A 286 16.19 -4.64 23.07
CA ARG A 286 17.05 -3.46 23.18
C ARG A 286 17.59 -3.12 21.81
N LEU A 287 17.73 -1.83 21.51
CA LEU A 287 18.23 -1.38 20.22
C LEU A 287 19.28 -0.29 20.42
N VAL A 288 20.41 -0.42 19.74
CA VAL A 288 21.49 0.58 19.72
C VAL A 288 21.61 1.13 18.30
N ASN A 289 21.39 2.44 18.15
CA ASN A 289 21.63 3.20 16.94
C ASN A 289 23.09 3.68 16.96
N VAL A 290 23.94 3.16 16.07
CA VAL A 290 25.36 3.55 15.95
C VAL A 290 25.54 4.48 14.76
N LYS A 291 26.18 5.62 15.00
CA LYS A 291 26.31 6.76 14.07
C LYS A 291 27.72 6.83 13.50
N TYR A 292 27.82 7.02 12.20
CA TYR A 292 29.09 7.05 11.48
C TYR A 292 29.31 8.33 10.67
N ASP A 293 30.58 8.69 10.49
CA ASP A 293 31.06 9.77 9.63
C ASP A 293 31.00 9.43 8.13
N SER A 294 30.85 8.15 7.77
CA SER A 294 30.71 7.70 6.40
C SER A 294 29.97 6.35 6.34
N PHE A 295 29.40 6.04 5.18
CA PHE A 295 28.79 4.73 4.94
C PHE A 295 29.82 3.60 4.88
N ASP A 296 31.04 3.88 4.39
CA ASP A 296 32.13 2.89 4.37
C ASP A 296 32.55 2.52 5.80
N SER A 297 32.66 3.51 6.69
CA SER A 297 32.89 3.31 8.13
C SER A 297 31.83 2.39 8.74
N ALA A 298 30.55 2.60 8.41
CA ALA A 298 29.45 1.76 8.89
C ALA A 298 29.56 0.30 8.44
N LEU A 299 30.02 0.06 7.21
CA LEU A 299 30.25 -1.28 6.65
C LEU A 299 31.52 -1.94 7.16
N ARG A 300 32.62 -1.20 7.34
CA ARG A 300 33.87 -1.76 7.89
C ARG A 300 33.74 -2.19 9.35
N ASN A 301 32.76 -1.64 10.07
CA ASN A 301 32.39 -2.10 11.41
C ASN A 301 31.47 -3.34 11.40
N ALA A 302 31.14 -3.93 10.24
CA ALA A 302 30.34 -5.14 10.15
C ALA A 302 30.86 -6.28 11.05
N PRO A 303 32.15 -6.68 11.00
CA PRO A 303 32.65 -7.78 11.82
C PRO A 303 32.55 -7.47 13.31
N PHE A 304 32.87 -6.23 13.70
CA PHE A 304 32.73 -5.74 15.07
C PHE A 304 31.28 -5.87 15.59
N MET A 305 30.28 -5.62 14.74
CA MET A 305 28.87 -5.76 15.11
C MET A 305 28.41 -7.22 15.17
N VAL A 306 28.92 -8.08 14.28
CA VAL A 306 28.63 -9.52 14.32
C VAL A 306 29.20 -10.14 15.61
N GLU A 307 30.40 -9.77 16.03
CA GLU A 307 31.00 -10.19 17.31
C GLU A 307 30.14 -9.81 18.52
N ALA A 308 29.30 -8.78 18.42
CA ALA A 308 28.42 -8.37 19.51
C ALA A 308 27.30 -9.39 19.79
N ASN A 309 27.10 -10.40 18.93
CA ASN A 309 26.00 -11.38 19.04
C ASN A 309 24.62 -10.72 19.14
N ALA A 310 24.41 -9.70 18.30
CA ALA A 310 23.13 -9.04 18.11
C ALA A 310 22.13 -9.97 17.38
N LEU A 311 20.83 -9.73 17.58
CA LEU A 311 19.78 -10.38 16.81
C LEU A 311 19.84 -9.97 15.33
N SER A 312 20.02 -8.67 15.07
CA SER A 312 20.10 -8.12 13.72
C SER A 312 20.96 -6.86 13.66
N VAL A 313 21.68 -6.68 12.55
CA VAL A 313 22.44 -5.47 12.25
C VAL A 313 22.01 -4.92 10.88
N GLU A 314 21.13 -3.93 10.91
CA GLU A 314 20.67 -3.24 9.70
C GLU A 314 21.51 -1.99 9.45
N THR A 315 21.74 -1.63 8.19
CA THR A 315 22.43 -0.38 7.83
C THR A 315 21.62 0.47 6.85
N VAL A 316 21.71 1.78 7.01
CA VAL A 316 21.17 2.77 6.05
C VAL A 316 22.20 3.85 5.76
N ASP A 317 22.28 4.25 4.49
CA ASP A 317 23.12 5.37 4.06
C ASP A 317 22.47 6.73 4.36
N SER A 318 23.25 7.79 4.17
CA SER A 318 22.79 9.18 4.32
C SER A 318 21.63 9.54 3.39
N THR A 319 21.57 8.98 2.18
CA THR A 319 20.50 9.23 1.20
C THR A 319 19.16 8.76 1.74
N VAL A 320 19.08 7.51 2.21
CA VAL A 320 17.89 6.90 2.79
C VAL A 320 17.48 7.62 4.07
N LEU A 321 18.45 7.95 4.93
CA LEU A 321 18.19 8.66 6.18
C LEU A 321 17.64 10.07 5.93
N ASN A 322 18.19 10.81 4.97
CA ASN A 322 17.72 12.16 4.63
C ASN A 322 16.31 12.14 4.03
N LEU A 323 15.97 11.11 3.22
CA LEU A 323 14.60 10.92 2.77
C LEU A 323 13.63 10.67 3.93
N ALA A 324 14.06 9.92 4.95
CA ALA A 324 13.26 9.72 6.15
C ALA A 324 13.05 11.04 6.91
N ARG A 325 14.09 11.88 7.04
CA ARG A 325 14.03 13.21 7.68
C ARG A 325 13.03 14.16 7.04
N GLU A 326 12.83 14.07 5.72
CA GLU A 326 11.84 14.87 4.98
C GLU A 326 10.40 14.33 5.08
N ASP A 327 10.20 13.11 5.60
CA ASP A 327 8.89 12.49 5.74
C ASP A 327 8.32 12.63 7.15
N ILE A 328 7.00 12.61 7.25
CA ILE A 328 6.26 12.72 8.51
C ILE A 328 6.63 11.66 9.55
N VAL A 329 7.19 10.52 9.11
CA VAL A 329 7.69 9.47 10.02
C VAL A 329 8.83 9.99 10.90
N TRP A 330 9.61 10.97 10.45
CA TRP A 330 10.73 11.52 11.22
C TRP A 330 10.31 12.12 12.55
N HIS A 331 9.18 12.83 12.60
CA HIS A 331 8.65 13.41 13.84
C HIS A 331 8.37 12.37 14.93
N SER A 332 8.21 11.10 14.54
CA SER A 332 7.99 10.00 15.48
C SER A 332 9.27 9.28 15.91
N VAL A 333 10.45 9.64 15.39
CA VAL A 333 11.71 8.92 15.67
C VAL A 333 12.89 9.85 15.92
N SER A 334 12.76 11.16 15.64
CA SER A 334 13.85 12.14 15.73
C SER A 334 14.55 12.20 17.09
N GLU A 335 13.82 11.90 18.17
CA GLU A 335 14.37 11.84 19.53
C GLU A 335 15.26 10.61 19.76
N LEU A 336 15.09 9.56 18.96
CA LEU A 336 15.85 8.31 19.03
C LEU A 336 17.10 8.31 18.12
N ILE A 337 17.22 9.30 17.24
CA ILE A 337 18.34 9.49 16.30
C ILE A 337 18.70 10.99 16.24
N THR A 338 19.33 11.50 17.30
CA THR A 338 19.78 12.88 17.40
C THR A 338 21.09 13.12 16.65
N ASP A 339 21.31 14.34 16.17
CA ASP A 339 22.62 14.68 15.60
C ASP A 339 23.69 14.84 16.70
N VAL A 340 24.94 14.63 16.33
CA VAL A 340 26.10 14.82 17.21
C VAL A 340 26.68 16.21 16.93
N ALA A 341 26.95 16.99 17.98
CA ALA A 341 27.51 18.33 17.82
C ALA A 341 28.81 18.30 17.00
N ASP A 342 28.94 19.24 16.07
CA ASP A 342 30.10 19.43 15.18
C ASP A 342 30.47 18.21 14.28
N LYS A 343 29.59 17.21 14.17
CA LYS A 343 29.79 16.03 13.30
C LYS A 343 28.58 15.81 12.40
N THR A 344 28.82 15.29 11.19
CA THR A 344 27.74 14.97 10.23
C THR A 344 27.45 13.47 10.23
N LEU A 345 26.19 13.09 10.46
CA LEU A 345 25.74 11.69 10.37
C LEU A 345 25.59 11.27 8.91
N LEU A 346 26.50 10.41 8.43
CA LEU A 346 26.52 9.92 7.04
C LEU A 346 26.27 8.41 6.88
N GLY A 347 26.23 7.66 7.99
CA GLY A 347 25.81 6.26 8.02
C GLY A 347 25.23 5.88 9.38
N LEU A 348 24.25 4.96 9.39
CA LEU A 348 23.59 4.51 10.61
C LEU A 348 23.47 2.98 10.61
N ASN A 349 24.00 2.34 11.65
CA ASN A 349 23.70 0.93 11.94
C ASN A 349 22.65 0.85 13.05
N ILE A 350 21.62 0.03 12.83
CA ILE A 350 20.54 -0.25 13.78
C ILE A 350 20.78 -1.66 14.30
N VAL A 351 21.26 -1.76 15.54
CA VAL A 351 21.69 -3.02 16.17
C VAL A 351 20.65 -3.43 17.21
N GLU A 352 19.98 -4.56 17.01
CA GLU A 352 18.96 -5.03 17.94
C GLU A 352 19.43 -6.28 18.69
N PHE A 353 19.07 -6.34 19.98
CA PHE A 353 19.18 -7.50 20.83
C PHE A 353 17.79 -7.90 21.32
N ALA A 354 17.48 -9.19 21.28
CA ALA A 354 16.25 -9.71 21.83
C ALA A 354 16.47 -11.06 22.51
N GLY A 355 15.67 -11.34 23.54
CA GLY A 355 15.69 -12.61 24.25
C GLY A 355 14.77 -12.62 25.46
N ASP A 356 14.86 -13.68 26.25
CA ASP A 356 14.03 -13.88 27.44
C ASP A 356 14.73 -13.53 28.76
N ASP A 357 16.06 -13.45 28.74
CA ASP A 357 16.90 -13.09 29.89
C ASP A 357 17.32 -11.62 29.79
N GLY A 358 16.67 -10.77 30.58
CA GLY A 358 16.94 -9.33 30.59
C GLY A 358 18.37 -8.99 31.04
N ASP A 359 18.91 -9.69 32.04
CA ASP A 359 20.25 -9.41 32.56
C ASP A 359 21.32 -9.75 31.54
N LEU A 360 21.14 -10.87 30.82
CA LEU A 360 22.03 -11.26 29.72
C LEU A 360 21.98 -10.22 28.58
N ILE A 361 20.78 -9.84 28.14
CA ILE A 361 20.63 -8.86 27.05
C ILE A 361 21.23 -7.51 27.45
N ASP A 362 20.93 -7.01 28.65
CA ASP A 362 21.46 -5.75 29.16
C ASP A 362 22.99 -5.83 29.34
N SER A 363 23.55 -6.98 29.72
CA SER A 363 25.01 -7.17 29.79
C SER A 363 25.69 -7.06 28.42
N ARG A 364 25.10 -7.65 27.37
CA ARG A 364 25.62 -7.58 25.99
C ARG A 364 25.55 -6.17 25.43
N VAL A 365 24.43 -5.48 25.66
CA VAL A 365 24.25 -4.07 25.28
C VAL A 365 25.29 -3.19 25.99
N ARG A 366 25.48 -3.35 27.30
CA ARG A 366 26.51 -2.60 28.04
C ARG A 366 27.91 -2.86 27.50
N ALA A 367 28.25 -4.11 27.19
CA ALA A 367 29.54 -4.46 26.61
C ALA A 367 29.76 -3.80 25.23
N LEU A 368 28.72 -3.77 24.38
CA LEU A 368 28.78 -3.06 23.11
C LEU A 368 28.97 -1.55 23.32
N CYS A 369 28.17 -0.92 24.19
CA CYS A 369 28.28 0.52 24.45
C CYS A 369 29.66 0.93 24.97
N LEU A 370 30.27 0.14 25.88
CA LEU A 370 31.63 0.40 26.37
C LEU A 370 32.66 0.35 25.24
N ARG A 371 32.59 -0.65 24.36
CA ARG A 371 33.48 -0.74 23.19
C ARG A 371 33.27 0.43 22.22
N LEU A 372 32.03 0.87 22.03
CA LEU A 372 31.72 2.04 21.20
C LEU A 372 32.31 3.32 21.79
N ASP A 373 32.20 3.52 23.12
CA ASP A 373 32.79 4.67 23.81
C ASP A 373 34.31 4.69 23.69
N GLU A 374 34.97 3.52 23.82
CA GLU A 374 36.41 3.38 23.63
C GLU A 374 36.83 3.76 22.20
N GLN A 375 36.11 3.30 21.17
CA GLN A 375 36.42 3.64 19.77
C GLN A 375 36.18 5.12 19.47
N ILE A 376 35.12 5.72 20.02
CA ILE A 376 34.85 7.16 19.88
C ILE A 376 35.97 7.97 20.53
N ALA A 377 36.41 7.60 21.74
CA ALA A 377 37.48 8.27 22.46
C ALA A 377 38.84 8.17 21.73
N GLN A 378 39.05 7.09 20.98
CA GLN A 378 40.26 6.87 20.18
C GLN A 378 40.13 7.37 18.73
N GLU A 379 38.99 7.95 18.35
CA GLU A 379 38.65 8.36 16.97
C GLU A 379 38.83 7.23 15.93
N GLN A 380 38.49 6.00 16.33
CA GLN A 380 38.63 4.81 15.50
C GLN A 380 37.30 4.41 14.83
N GLY A 381 37.42 3.72 13.69
CA GLY A 381 36.28 3.12 13.00
C GLY A 381 35.25 4.11 12.43
N GLY A 382 35.53 5.42 12.44
CA GLY A 382 34.59 6.44 11.95
C GLY A 382 33.31 6.55 12.78
N ILE A 383 33.31 6.07 14.02
CA ILE A 383 32.16 6.14 14.92
C ILE A 383 32.08 7.54 15.52
N ILE A 384 30.95 8.21 15.31
CA ILE A 384 30.74 9.58 15.79
C ILE A 384 29.84 9.65 17.02
N GLY A 385 29.08 8.59 17.31
CA GLY A 385 28.20 8.50 18.48
C GLY A 385 27.29 7.28 18.44
N TRP A 386 26.53 7.07 19.51
CA TRP A 386 25.50 6.04 19.58
C TRP A 386 24.31 6.49 20.45
N GLN A 387 23.16 5.81 20.33
CA GLN A 387 21.99 5.99 21.19
C GLN A 387 21.30 4.66 21.49
N LEU A 388 20.96 4.44 22.75
CA LEU A 388 20.21 3.27 23.22
C LEU A 388 18.70 3.57 23.26
N CYS A 389 17.91 2.60 22.81
CA CYS A 389 16.46 2.57 22.93
C CYS A 389 16.04 1.27 23.63
N GLU A 390 15.44 1.40 24.82
CA GLU A 390 15.01 0.27 25.65
C GLU A 390 13.51 0.00 25.54
N GLU A 391 12.75 1.00 25.11
CA GLU A 391 11.29 0.92 24.98
C GLU A 391 10.88 0.24 23.67
N LEU A 392 10.06 -0.81 23.77
CA LEU A 392 9.51 -1.54 22.63
C LEU A 392 8.83 -0.61 21.60
N ALA A 393 8.06 0.37 22.08
CA ALA A 393 7.38 1.33 21.22
C ALA A 393 8.37 2.22 20.45
N GLY A 394 9.53 2.55 21.03
CA GLY A 394 10.61 3.24 20.34
C GLY A 394 11.25 2.37 19.25
N ILE A 395 11.54 1.10 19.58
CA ILE A 395 12.10 0.12 18.64
C ILE A 395 11.19 -0.08 17.43
N GLU A 396 9.88 -0.26 17.65
CA GLU A 396 8.90 -0.41 16.58
C GLU A 396 8.83 0.84 15.67
N ARG A 397 8.97 2.05 16.23
CA ARG A 397 9.02 3.30 15.45
C ARG A 397 10.28 3.41 14.58
N ILE A 398 11.44 3.00 15.08
CA ILE A 398 12.69 2.95 14.30
C ILE A 398 12.55 1.99 13.12
N TYR A 399 12.02 0.78 13.33
CA TYR A 399 11.82 -0.16 12.23
C TYR A 399 10.73 0.26 11.24
N ALA A 400 9.66 0.90 11.72
CA ALA A 400 8.66 1.49 10.85
C ALA A 400 9.29 2.58 9.94
N MET A 401 10.18 3.41 10.48
CA MET A 401 10.97 4.37 9.70
C MET A 401 11.84 3.65 8.67
N ARG A 402 12.64 2.67 9.08
CA ARG A 402 13.51 1.90 8.15
C ARG A 402 12.71 1.30 7.00
N LYS A 403 11.61 0.61 7.31
CA LYS A 403 10.74 -0.03 6.29
C LYS A 403 10.14 1.01 5.35
N LYS A 404 9.75 2.19 5.86
CA LYS A 404 9.16 3.26 5.06
C LYS A 404 10.20 3.98 4.19
N ALA A 405 11.39 4.24 4.71
CA ALA A 405 12.46 4.97 4.03
C ALA A 405 12.89 4.30 2.71
N VAL A 406 12.96 2.97 2.68
CA VAL A 406 13.20 2.20 1.44
C VAL A 406 12.13 2.46 0.38
N GLY A 407 10.87 2.61 0.79
CA GLY A 407 9.79 2.97 -0.11
C GLY A 407 9.92 4.40 -0.67
N LEU A 408 10.45 5.33 0.14
CA LEU A 408 10.61 6.74 -0.23
C LEU A 408 11.67 6.96 -1.32
N LEU A 409 12.64 6.04 -1.46
CA LEU A 409 13.59 6.05 -2.59
C LEU A 409 12.88 6.15 -3.95
N GLY A 410 11.74 5.46 -4.10
CA GLY A 410 10.95 5.51 -5.33
C GLY A 410 10.30 6.87 -5.62
N ASN A 411 10.27 7.78 -4.64
CA ASN A 411 9.74 9.14 -4.77
C ASN A 411 10.84 10.20 -4.95
N ALA A 412 12.07 9.77 -5.27
CA ALA A 412 13.17 10.68 -5.58
C ALA A 412 12.77 11.73 -6.65
N LYS A 413 13.32 12.95 -6.53
CA LYS A 413 13.05 14.04 -7.48
C LYS A 413 13.71 13.73 -8.83
N GLY A 414 13.08 14.16 -9.92
CA GLY A 414 13.57 13.96 -11.29
C GLY A 414 12.93 12.78 -12.01
N ALA A 415 13.33 12.58 -13.28
CA ALA A 415 12.84 11.50 -14.13
C ALA A 415 13.55 10.16 -13.83
N ALA A 416 14.85 10.19 -13.53
CA ALA A 416 15.58 9.02 -13.07
C ALA A 416 15.14 8.65 -11.65
N LYS A 417 14.81 7.36 -11.45
CA LYS A 417 14.30 6.84 -10.18
C LYS A 417 15.16 5.66 -9.71
N PRO A 418 15.48 5.55 -8.41
CA PRO A 418 16.08 4.34 -7.84
C PRO A 418 15.20 3.11 -8.12
N ILE A 419 15.72 2.13 -8.87
CA ILE A 419 14.98 0.94 -9.30
C ILE A 419 15.64 -0.37 -8.86
N PRO A 420 14.85 -1.43 -8.59
CA PRO A 420 15.36 -2.72 -8.13
C PRO A 420 15.76 -3.60 -9.33
N PHE A 421 17.04 -3.60 -9.71
CA PHE A 421 17.57 -4.50 -10.75
C PHE A 421 18.97 -5.04 -10.42
N ALA A 422 19.75 -4.29 -9.64
CA ALA A 422 21.10 -4.64 -9.19
C ALA A 422 21.17 -4.94 -7.68
N GLU A 423 20.03 -5.22 -7.03
CA GLU A 423 19.96 -5.54 -5.60
C GLU A 423 20.06 -7.06 -5.34
N ASP A 424 20.15 -7.42 -4.05
CA ASP A 424 20.12 -8.80 -3.54
C ASP A 424 21.38 -9.63 -3.81
N THR A 425 22.53 -8.96 -3.88
CA THR A 425 23.83 -9.63 -3.94
C THR A 425 24.28 -10.00 -2.54
N CYS A 426 24.63 -11.27 -2.35
CA CYS A 426 25.13 -11.84 -1.10
C CYS A 426 26.59 -12.23 -1.28
N VAL A 427 27.50 -11.65 -0.51
CA VAL A 427 28.93 -12.00 -0.50
C VAL A 427 29.33 -12.41 0.93
N PRO A 428 30.44 -13.16 1.11
CA PRO A 428 30.96 -13.41 2.45
C PRO A 428 31.12 -12.09 3.24
N PRO A 429 30.63 -11.99 4.49
CA PRO A 429 30.64 -10.74 5.26
C PRO A 429 32.01 -10.06 5.35
N GLU A 430 33.08 -10.85 5.43
CA GLU A 430 34.48 -10.39 5.44
C GLU A 430 34.90 -9.65 4.16
N SER A 431 34.21 -9.91 3.04
CA SER A 431 34.45 -9.29 1.74
C SER A 431 33.49 -8.14 1.42
N LEU A 432 32.48 -7.90 2.27
CA LEU A 432 31.39 -6.99 1.98
C LEU A 432 31.87 -5.55 1.76
N ALA A 433 32.76 -5.04 2.61
CA ALA A 433 33.24 -3.66 2.50
C ALA A 433 33.95 -3.41 1.16
N ASP A 434 34.88 -4.28 0.78
CA ASP A 434 35.66 -4.13 -0.45
C ASP A 434 34.78 -4.33 -1.70
N TYR A 435 33.85 -5.29 -1.66
CA TYR A 435 32.83 -5.46 -2.70
C TYR A 435 32.03 -4.18 -2.92
N ILE A 436 31.60 -3.49 -1.86
CA ILE A 436 30.84 -2.25 -1.96
C ILE A 436 31.68 -1.08 -2.47
N VAL A 437 32.96 -0.99 -2.10
CA VAL A 437 33.87 0.02 -2.67
C VAL A 437 33.94 -0.13 -4.20
N GLU A 438 34.14 -1.34 -4.71
CA GLU A 438 34.19 -1.58 -6.15
C GLU A 438 32.83 -1.41 -6.83
N PHE A 439 31.73 -1.82 -6.19
CA PHE A 439 30.39 -1.61 -6.72
C PHE A 439 30.06 -0.11 -6.81
N ARG A 440 30.43 0.68 -5.81
CA ARG A 440 30.28 2.15 -5.88
C ARG A 440 31.11 2.74 -7.01
N ALA A 441 32.37 2.34 -7.14
CA ALA A 441 33.23 2.79 -8.24
C ALA A 441 32.62 2.46 -9.62
N LEU A 442 32.00 1.28 -9.78
CA LEU A 442 31.27 0.90 -10.99
C LEU A 442 30.12 1.89 -11.27
N LEU A 443 29.25 2.14 -10.29
CA LEU A 443 28.12 3.07 -10.46
C LEU A 443 28.56 4.52 -10.68
N ASP A 444 29.59 4.97 -9.95
CA ASP A 444 30.17 6.31 -10.05
C ASP A 444 30.82 6.52 -11.42
N SER A 445 31.42 5.49 -12.02
CA SER A 445 31.99 5.56 -13.38
C SER A 445 30.94 5.84 -14.46
N HIS A 446 29.67 5.50 -14.19
CA HIS A 446 28.52 5.82 -15.03
C HIS A 446 27.78 7.10 -14.60
N GLY A 447 28.25 7.80 -13.55
CA GLY A 447 27.65 9.03 -13.04
C GLY A 447 26.26 8.84 -12.43
N LEU A 448 25.97 7.66 -11.88
CA LEU A 448 24.65 7.33 -11.34
C LEU A 448 24.52 7.72 -9.87
N ASN A 449 23.34 8.25 -9.51
CA ASN A 449 22.94 8.35 -8.11
C ASN A 449 22.35 7.00 -7.66
N TYR A 450 22.52 6.65 -6.39
CA TYR A 450 21.99 5.40 -5.84
C TYR A 450 21.67 5.54 -4.35
N GLY A 451 20.79 4.66 -3.86
CA GLY A 451 20.56 4.44 -2.44
C GLY A 451 20.99 3.03 -2.05
N MET A 452 21.62 2.91 -0.87
CA MET A 452 22.13 1.65 -0.32
C MET A 452 21.56 1.38 1.08
N PHE A 453 21.12 0.14 1.30
CA PHE A 453 20.61 -0.35 2.58
C PHE A 453 20.73 -1.87 2.62
N GLY A 454 20.73 -2.49 3.81
CA GLY A 454 20.73 -3.94 3.87
C GLY A 454 21.08 -4.54 5.23
N HIS A 455 21.44 -5.81 5.17
CA HIS A 455 21.65 -6.72 6.28
C HIS A 455 23.14 -7.04 6.35
N VAL A 456 23.85 -6.21 7.11
CA VAL A 456 25.30 -6.24 7.17
C VAL A 456 25.80 -7.53 7.78
N ASP A 457 25.08 -8.02 8.79
CA ASP A 457 25.29 -9.29 9.48
C ASP A 457 25.17 -10.51 8.55
N ALA A 458 24.35 -10.42 7.50
CA ALA A 458 24.12 -11.51 6.55
C ALA A 458 24.95 -11.40 5.26
N GLY A 459 25.81 -10.39 5.11
CA GLY A 459 26.59 -10.17 3.88
C GLY A 459 25.75 -9.71 2.69
N VAL A 460 24.54 -9.18 2.92
CA VAL A 460 23.60 -8.77 1.87
C VAL A 460 23.40 -7.26 1.87
N LEU A 461 23.60 -6.65 0.69
CA LEU A 461 23.24 -5.26 0.46
C LEU A 461 22.27 -5.10 -0.71
N HIS A 462 21.34 -4.17 -0.57
CA HIS A 462 20.44 -3.73 -1.62
C HIS A 462 20.89 -2.40 -2.17
N VAL A 463 21.22 -2.38 -3.45
CA VAL A 463 21.68 -1.19 -4.17
C VAL A 463 20.65 -0.86 -5.23
N ARG A 464 20.17 0.39 -5.23
CA ARG A 464 19.18 0.88 -6.21
C ARG A 464 19.72 2.07 -6.99
N PRO A 465 20.37 1.82 -8.14
CA PRO A 465 20.78 2.88 -9.06
C PRO A 465 19.56 3.61 -9.61
N ALA A 466 19.69 4.93 -9.75
CA ALA A 466 18.67 5.81 -10.30
C ALA A 466 18.78 5.90 -11.82
N LEU A 467 17.77 5.39 -12.53
CA LEU A 467 17.71 5.42 -13.99
C LEU A 467 16.32 5.85 -14.47
N ASP A 468 16.24 6.51 -15.62
CA ASP A 468 14.99 6.81 -16.32
C ASP A 468 14.66 5.66 -17.29
N MET A 469 13.74 4.79 -16.89
CA MET A 469 13.29 3.68 -17.75
C MET A 469 12.49 4.13 -18.98
N CYS A 470 12.17 5.42 -19.13
CA CYS A 470 11.62 5.96 -20.37
C CYS A 470 12.71 6.31 -21.40
N ASP A 471 13.98 6.39 -20.98
CA ASP A 471 15.13 6.64 -21.85
C ASP A 471 15.69 5.30 -22.39
N PRO A 472 15.65 5.07 -23.71
CA PRO A 472 16.19 3.83 -24.31
C PRO A 472 17.67 3.60 -24.04
N GLN A 473 18.49 4.65 -23.89
CA GLN A 473 19.93 4.48 -23.64
C GLN A 473 20.19 4.00 -22.22
N GLN A 474 19.44 4.53 -21.24
CA GLN A 474 19.53 4.09 -19.85
C GLN A 474 18.97 2.67 -19.65
N GLU A 475 18.04 2.23 -20.49
CA GLU A 475 17.59 0.83 -20.51
C GLU A 475 18.69 -0.13 -20.95
N VAL A 476 19.53 0.27 -21.92
CA VAL A 476 20.72 -0.52 -22.32
C VAL A 476 21.77 -0.52 -21.20
N LEU A 477 22.02 0.65 -20.59
CA LEU A 477 22.94 0.79 -19.46
C LEU A 477 22.53 -0.11 -18.28
N MET A 478 21.23 -0.24 -18.01
CA MET A 478 20.71 -1.14 -16.97
C MET A 478 21.19 -2.58 -17.16
N LYS A 479 21.14 -3.11 -18.39
CA LYS A 479 21.62 -4.46 -18.70
C LYS A 479 23.13 -4.58 -18.52
N GLN A 480 23.90 -3.59 -19.00
CA GLN A 480 25.36 -3.56 -18.85
C GLN A 480 25.75 -3.62 -17.36
N ILE A 481 25.15 -2.77 -16.53
CA ILE A 481 25.39 -2.76 -15.08
C ILE A 481 25.01 -4.11 -14.46
N SER A 482 23.94 -4.75 -14.92
CA SER A 482 23.56 -6.08 -14.43
C SER A 482 24.63 -7.12 -14.72
N ASP A 483 25.20 -7.12 -15.92
CA ASP A 483 26.29 -8.03 -16.32
C ASP A 483 27.56 -7.78 -15.51
N ASP A 484 27.92 -6.51 -15.31
CA ASP A 484 29.09 -6.11 -14.53
C ASP A 484 28.94 -6.48 -13.05
N VAL A 485 27.73 -6.31 -12.47
CA VAL A 485 27.43 -6.73 -11.09
C VAL A 485 27.47 -8.25 -10.94
N VAL A 486 27.04 -9.02 -11.95
CA VAL A 486 27.19 -10.48 -11.96
C VAL A 486 28.66 -10.87 -11.89
N ALA A 487 29.50 -10.27 -12.75
CA ALA A 487 30.93 -10.53 -12.74
C ALA A 487 31.59 -10.13 -11.42
N LEU A 488 31.22 -8.97 -10.87
CA LEU A 488 31.71 -8.48 -9.58
C LEU A 488 31.31 -9.40 -8.42
N THR A 489 30.05 -9.84 -8.37
CA THR A 489 29.56 -10.77 -7.34
C THR A 489 30.33 -12.09 -7.39
N ALA A 490 30.58 -12.61 -8.60
CA ALA A 490 31.34 -13.85 -8.79
C ALA A 490 32.82 -13.68 -8.36
N LYS A 491 33.44 -12.52 -8.61
CA LYS A 491 34.82 -12.20 -8.17
C LYS A 491 34.99 -12.36 -6.65
N TYR A 492 33.97 -12.01 -5.87
CA TYR A 492 33.98 -12.12 -4.41
C TYR A 492 33.37 -13.43 -3.88
N GLY A 493 33.15 -14.43 -4.75
CA GLY A 493 32.60 -15.73 -4.34
C GLY A 493 31.16 -15.66 -3.82
N GLY A 494 30.40 -14.65 -4.24
CA GLY A 494 29.02 -14.42 -3.80
C GLY A 494 27.94 -15.08 -4.67
N LEU A 495 26.69 -14.77 -4.34
CA LEU A 495 25.47 -15.17 -5.05
C LEU A 495 24.66 -13.94 -5.45
N LEU A 496 23.99 -14.02 -6.61
CA LEU A 496 23.18 -12.94 -7.17
C LEU A 496 21.77 -12.79 -6.53
N TRP A 497 21.33 -13.81 -5.79
CA TRP A 497 19.98 -13.92 -5.25
C TRP A 497 19.99 -14.48 -3.82
N GLY A 498 20.18 -13.60 -2.85
CA GLY A 498 20.14 -13.95 -1.43
C GLY A 498 18.73 -14.20 -0.90
N GLU A 499 17.74 -13.38 -1.29
CA GLU A 499 16.40 -13.41 -0.68
C GLU A 499 15.22 -13.07 -1.61
N HIS A 500 15.47 -12.39 -2.72
CA HIS A 500 14.40 -11.88 -3.59
C HIS A 500 13.96 -12.90 -4.63
N GLY A 501 14.78 -13.91 -4.95
CA GLY A 501 14.55 -14.87 -6.05
C GLY A 501 15.06 -14.38 -7.40
N LYS A 502 15.07 -15.27 -8.40
CA LYS A 502 15.67 -15.09 -9.73
C LYS A 502 14.80 -14.29 -10.69
N GLY A 503 13.56 -14.70 -10.92
CA GLY A 503 12.64 -14.01 -11.83
C GLY A 503 13.20 -13.83 -13.26
N PHE A 504 13.39 -12.59 -13.69
CA PHE A 504 13.93 -12.19 -14.99
C PHE A 504 15.46 -12.16 -15.03
N ARG A 505 16.13 -12.40 -13.90
CA ARG A 505 17.59 -12.58 -13.83
C ARG A 505 17.97 -14.05 -14.06
N ALA A 506 17.02 -14.89 -14.46
CA ALA A 506 17.19 -16.34 -14.55
C ALA A 506 18.22 -16.77 -15.60
N GLU A 507 18.50 -15.95 -16.60
CA GLU A 507 19.55 -16.17 -17.60
C GLU A 507 20.94 -16.45 -16.99
N TYR A 508 21.24 -15.93 -15.80
CA TYR A 508 22.52 -16.14 -15.14
C TYR A 508 22.62 -17.49 -14.39
N SER A 509 21.52 -18.25 -14.27
CA SER A 509 21.46 -19.50 -13.49
C SER A 509 22.51 -20.55 -13.91
N PRO A 510 22.71 -20.84 -15.21
CA PRO A 510 23.68 -21.85 -15.62
C PRO A 510 25.11 -21.56 -15.11
N ALA A 511 25.53 -20.29 -15.11
CA ALA A 511 26.87 -19.89 -14.67
C ALA A 511 27.08 -20.12 -13.16
N PHE A 512 26.07 -19.78 -12.34
CA PHE A 512 26.16 -19.93 -10.87
C PHE A 512 26.10 -21.39 -10.41
N PHE A 513 25.33 -22.25 -11.06
CA PHE A 513 25.25 -23.68 -10.70
C PHE A 513 26.36 -24.52 -11.34
N GLY A 514 26.84 -24.12 -12.52
CA GLY A 514 27.67 -24.97 -13.37
C GLY A 514 26.84 -26.03 -14.09
N GLU A 515 27.40 -26.61 -15.15
CA GLU A 515 26.69 -27.49 -16.09
C GLU A 515 26.03 -28.69 -15.40
N GLN A 516 26.77 -29.39 -14.52
CA GLN A 516 26.30 -30.60 -13.86
C GLN A 516 25.12 -30.33 -12.90
N LEU A 517 25.28 -29.42 -11.94
CA LEU A 517 24.18 -29.11 -11.00
C LEU A 517 23.00 -28.47 -11.71
N TYR A 518 23.23 -27.65 -12.75
CA TYR A 518 22.15 -27.11 -13.56
C TYR A 518 21.37 -28.23 -14.28
N ALA A 519 22.04 -29.26 -14.79
CA ALA A 519 21.39 -30.43 -15.36
C ALA A 519 20.52 -31.18 -14.35
N GLU A 520 20.96 -31.30 -13.09
CA GLU A 520 20.14 -31.88 -12.01
C GLU A 520 18.89 -31.05 -11.72
N LEU A 521 18.97 -29.72 -11.73
CA LEU A 521 17.77 -28.86 -11.62
C LEU A 521 16.76 -29.19 -12.72
N ARG A 522 17.25 -29.35 -13.96
CA ARG A 522 16.41 -29.67 -15.12
C ARG A 522 15.74 -31.04 -15.00
N LYS A 523 16.42 -32.04 -14.43
CA LYS A 523 15.83 -33.35 -14.13
C LYS A 523 14.71 -33.24 -13.09
N ILE A 524 14.95 -32.51 -12.02
CA ILE A 524 13.94 -32.23 -10.99
C ILE A 524 12.74 -31.52 -11.62
N LYS A 525 12.96 -30.46 -12.39
CA LYS A 525 11.88 -29.77 -13.13
C LYS A 525 11.09 -30.73 -14.03
N ALA A 526 11.74 -31.64 -14.74
CA ALA A 526 11.07 -32.63 -15.59
C ALA A 526 10.22 -33.64 -14.81
N ALA A 527 10.62 -33.99 -13.57
CA ALA A 527 9.84 -34.89 -12.72
C ALA A 527 8.49 -34.28 -12.29
N PHE A 528 8.46 -32.97 -12.06
CA PHE A 528 7.27 -32.21 -11.65
C PHE A 528 6.44 -31.68 -12.83
N ASP A 529 7.09 -31.12 -13.84
CA ASP A 529 6.47 -30.40 -14.95
C ASP A 529 7.24 -30.67 -16.26
N PRO A 530 7.04 -31.87 -16.85
CA PRO A 530 7.80 -32.32 -18.03
C PRO A 530 7.57 -31.46 -19.26
N ASP A 531 6.39 -30.83 -19.39
CA ASP A 531 6.00 -30.01 -20.54
C ASP A 531 6.33 -28.52 -20.35
N ASN A 532 6.99 -28.14 -19.25
CA ASN A 532 7.39 -26.77 -18.94
C ASN A 532 6.22 -25.76 -18.88
N ARG A 533 5.11 -26.15 -18.25
CA ARG A 533 3.84 -25.39 -18.22
C ARG A 533 3.65 -24.55 -16.95
N LEU A 534 4.44 -24.78 -15.90
CA LEU A 534 4.39 -24.03 -14.64
C LEU A 534 5.51 -22.97 -14.58
N ASN A 535 5.09 -21.71 -14.59
CA ASN A 535 5.92 -20.48 -14.55
C ASN A 535 7.25 -20.58 -15.33
N PRO A 536 7.21 -20.86 -16.65
CA PRO A 536 8.40 -21.13 -17.44
C PRO A 536 9.38 -19.94 -17.47
N GLY A 537 10.66 -20.28 -17.60
CA GLY A 537 11.75 -19.31 -17.78
C GLY A 537 12.31 -18.68 -16.51
N LYS A 538 11.94 -19.14 -15.30
CA LYS A 538 12.36 -18.54 -14.02
C LYS A 538 13.52 -19.24 -13.30
N ILE A 539 13.54 -20.58 -13.27
CA ILE A 539 14.59 -21.35 -12.59
C ILE A 539 15.41 -22.15 -13.62
N CYS A 540 14.77 -23.11 -14.30
CA CYS A 540 15.35 -23.88 -15.39
C CYS A 540 14.23 -24.51 -16.24
N PRO A 541 14.49 -24.87 -17.51
CA PRO A 541 13.58 -25.71 -18.29
C PRO A 541 13.75 -27.19 -17.92
N PRO A 542 12.75 -28.06 -18.13
CA PRO A 542 12.89 -29.48 -17.89
C PRO A 542 13.98 -30.12 -18.78
N ALA A 543 14.58 -31.21 -18.31
CA ALA A 543 15.52 -32.00 -19.09
C ALA A 543 14.85 -32.50 -20.39
N GLY A 544 15.56 -32.39 -21.52
CA GLY A 544 15.05 -32.74 -22.85
C GLY A 544 14.31 -31.61 -23.58
N ILE A 545 13.95 -30.51 -22.89
CA ILE A 545 13.40 -29.30 -23.51
C ILE A 545 14.42 -28.16 -23.40
N ASP A 546 14.75 -27.54 -24.52
CA ASP A 546 15.60 -26.35 -24.58
C ASP A 546 14.72 -25.11 -24.77
N ALA A 547 14.17 -24.61 -23.66
CA ALA A 547 13.31 -23.42 -23.65
C ALA A 547 14.09 -22.20 -23.12
N PRO A 548 13.84 -21.00 -23.67
CA PRO A 548 14.57 -19.80 -23.28
C PRO A 548 14.26 -19.40 -21.83
N MET A 549 15.28 -18.92 -21.14
CA MET A 549 15.16 -18.27 -19.83
C MET A 549 14.68 -16.83 -19.99
N MET A 550 14.01 -16.31 -18.97
CA MET A 550 13.70 -14.88 -18.90
C MET A 550 14.99 -14.07 -18.75
N GLN A 551 15.05 -12.95 -19.46
CA GLN A 551 16.24 -12.11 -19.58
C GLN A 551 16.01 -10.74 -18.93
N VAL A 552 17.08 -10.13 -18.44
CA VAL A 552 17.06 -8.82 -17.78
C VAL A 552 16.67 -7.71 -18.77
N ASP A 553 16.96 -7.89 -20.05
CA ASP A 553 16.63 -6.94 -21.10
C ASP A 553 15.20 -7.11 -21.66
N ALA A 554 14.38 -8.01 -21.12
CA ALA A 554 12.98 -8.16 -21.49
C ALA A 554 12.19 -6.84 -21.35
N VAL A 555 11.01 -6.77 -21.98
CA VAL A 555 10.18 -5.55 -22.05
C VAL A 555 9.86 -5.02 -20.65
N LYS A 556 10.23 -3.75 -20.41
CA LYS A 556 9.99 -3.05 -19.14
C LYS A 556 8.75 -2.17 -19.24
N ARG A 557 8.24 -1.77 -18.08
CA ARG A 557 7.14 -0.81 -17.98
C ARG A 557 7.45 0.51 -18.70
N GLY A 558 8.68 0.99 -18.57
CA GLY A 558 9.14 2.23 -19.21
C GLY A 558 9.12 2.21 -20.74
N THR A 559 9.16 1.03 -21.38
CA THR A 559 8.97 0.85 -22.82
C THR A 559 7.57 1.28 -23.26
N TRP A 560 6.56 1.08 -22.41
CA TRP A 560 5.18 1.51 -22.65
C TRP A 560 4.97 2.97 -22.27
N ASP A 561 5.52 3.41 -21.12
CA ASP A 561 5.33 4.78 -20.64
C ASP A 561 5.94 5.83 -21.57
N ARG A 562 7.07 5.53 -22.23
CA ARG A 562 7.73 6.48 -23.14
C ARG A 562 6.90 6.80 -24.39
N GLN A 563 5.89 6.01 -24.70
CA GLN A 563 4.93 6.29 -25.78
C GLN A 563 3.97 7.44 -25.39
N ILE A 564 3.89 7.79 -24.10
CA ILE A 564 3.10 8.91 -23.60
C ILE A 564 3.95 10.20 -23.68
N PRO A 565 3.47 11.26 -24.35
CA PRO A 565 4.20 12.53 -24.45
C PRO A 565 4.60 13.09 -23.08
N ILE A 566 5.79 13.69 -23.00
CA ILE A 566 6.36 14.21 -21.74
C ILE A 566 5.41 15.19 -21.05
N ALA A 567 4.80 16.12 -21.79
CA ALA A 567 3.85 17.08 -21.25
C ALA A 567 2.61 16.41 -20.62
N VAL A 568 2.15 15.29 -21.19
CA VAL A 568 1.05 14.49 -20.63
C VAL A 568 1.54 13.78 -19.36
N ARG A 569 2.73 13.17 -19.37
CA ARG A 569 3.29 12.51 -18.18
C ARG A 569 3.47 13.49 -17.00
N GLN A 570 3.87 14.73 -17.27
CA GLN A 570 4.03 15.78 -16.26
C GLN A 570 2.67 16.24 -15.68
N HIS A 571 1.66 16.45 -16.52
CA HIS A 571 0.30 16.83 -16.05
C HIS A 571 -0.37 15.69 -15.28
N TRP A 572 -0.14 14.45 -15.69
CA TRP A 572 -0.70 13.24 -15.08
C TRP A 572 0.26 12.56 -14.09
N ARG A 573 1.18 13.32 -13.51
CA ARG A 573 2.27 12.80 -12.66
C ARG A 573 1.78 11.86 -11.57
N GLY A 574 0.64 12.17 -10.94
CA GLY A 574 0.04 11.34 -9.90
C GLY A 574 -0.18 9.88 -10.32
N ALA A 575 -0.55 9.60 -11.58
CA ALA A 575 -0.68 8.24 -12.10
C ALA A 575 0.68 7.66 -12.57
N MET A 576 1.52 8.48 -13.19
CA MET A 576 2.79 8.04 -13.79
C MET A 576 3.84 7.62 -12.77
N GLU A 577 3.83 8.18 -11.56
CA GLU A 577 4.84 7.92 -10.53
C GLU A 577 4.73 6.52 -9.91
N CYS A 578 3.60 5.81 -10.06
CA CYS A 578 3.42 4.49 -9.44
C CYS A 578 4.50 3.49 -9.87
N ASN A 579 5.39 3.11 -8.94
CA ASN A 579 6.44 2.14 -9.20
C ASN A 579 5.99 0.67 -9.04
N GLY A 580 4.80 0.43 -8.49
CA GLY A 580 4.25 -0.92 -8.36
C GLY A 580 4.50 -1.62 -7.02
N ASN A 581 5.03 -0.91 -6.01
CA ASN A 581 5.33 -1.45 -4.66
C ASN A 581 4.19 -2.17 -3.94
N GLY A 582 2.95 -1.90 -4.34
CA GLY A 582 1.78 -2.62 -3.85
C GLY A 582 1.40 -2.32 -2.40
N LEU A 583 1.93 -1.28 -1.73
CA LEU A 583 1.54 -0.93 -0.34
C LEU A 583 0.02 -0.80 -0.17
N CYS A 584 -0.67 -0.44 -1.24
CA CYS A 584 -2.11 -0.40 -1.29
C CYS A 584 -2.84 -1.74 -1.11
N PHE A 585 -2.14 -2.87 -1.20
CA PHE A 585 -2.64 -4.22 -0.93
C PHE A 585 -2.57 -4.59 0.56
N ASN A 586 -2.26 -3.62 1.42
CA ASN A 586 -2.26 -3.81 2.87
C ASN A 586 -3.58 -4.44 3.37
N PHE A 587 -3.46 -5.55 4.09
CA PHE A 587 -4.58 -6.30 4.67
C PHE A 587 -5.31 -5.52 5.78
N ASP A 588 -4.60 -4.63 6.49
CA ASP A 588 -5.14 -3.97 7.67
C ASP A 588 -6.33 -3.07 7.32
N VAL A 589 -7.52 -3.51 7.72
CA VAL A 589 -8.80 -2.82 7.52
C VAL A 589 -8.92 -1.50 8.29
N LYS A 590 -8.06 -1.28 9.30
CA LYS A 590 -7.99 -0.03 10.05
C LYS A 590 -7.19 1.06 9.32
N SER A 591 -6.34 0.69 8.35
CA SER A 591 -5.71 1.67 7.47
C SER A 591 -6.75 2.29 6.50
N PRO A 592 -6.81 3.62 6.36
CA PRO A 592 -7.81 4.30 5.53
C PRO A 592 -7.56 4.17 4.02
N MET A 593 -6.37 3.73 3.60
CA MET A 593 -6.03 3.61 2.18
C MET A 593 -6.82 2.47 1.52
N CYS A 594 -7.60 2.86 0.51
CA CYS A 594 -8.35 2.01 -0.44
C CYS A 594 -9.29 0.96 0.16
N PRO A 595 -10.35 1.41 0.85
CA PRO A 595 -11.36 0.51 1.42
C PRO A 595 -12.14 -0.28 0.34
N SER A 596 -12.29 0.27 -0.89
CA SER A 596 -12.95 -0.44 -1.98
C SER A 596 -12.18 -1.66 -2.48
N MET A 597 -10.84 -1.66 -2.42
CA MET A 597 -10.07 -2.87 -2.68
C MET A 597 -10.24 -3.87 -1.54
N LYS A 598 -10.14 -3.43 -0.29
CA LYS A 598 -10.26 -4.30 0.89
C LYS A 598 -11.59 -5.05 0.97
N ILE A 599 -12.69 -4.41 0.59
CA ILE A 599 -14.00 -5.07 0.60
C ILE A 599 -14.22 -5.98 -0.62
N SER A 600 -13.63 -5.65 -1.78
CA SER A 600 -13.87 -6.42 -3.02
C SER A 600 -12.84 -7.50 -3.29
N GLY A 601 -11.63 -7.40 -2.73
CA GLY A 601 -10.48 -8.21 -3.14
C GLY A 601 -9.99 -7.93 -4.58
N ASN A 602 -10.58 -6.96 -5.29
CA ASN A 602 -10.24 -6.66 -6.68
C ASN A 602 -9.17 -5.54 -6.77
N ARG A 603 -8.02 -5.88 -7.38
CA ARG A 603 -6.88 -4.99 -7.53
C ARG A 603 -7.13 -3.80 -8.46
N ILE A 604 -8.14 -3.82 -9.35
CA ILE A 604 -8.54 -2.62 -10.13
C ILE A 604 -8.96 -1.47 -9.21
N HIS A 605 -9.47 -1.78 -8.00
CA HIS A 605 -9.89 -0.80 -7.00
C HIS A 605 -8.78 -0.37 -6.05
N SER A 606 -7.51 -0.69 -6.34
CA SER A 606 -6.34 -0.16 -5.63
C SER A 606 -5.77 1.10 -6.33
N PRO A 607 -4.95 1.94 -5.68
CA PRO A 607 -4.17 2.99 -6.33
C PRO A 607 -3.25 2.44 -7.41
N LYS A 608 -2.58 1.30 -7.18
CA LYS A 608 -1.74 0.64 -8.19
C LYS A 608 -2.57 0.31 -9.43
N GLY A 609 -3.68 -0.39 -9.27
CA GLY A 609 -4.58 -0.73 -10.38
C GLY A 609 -5.10 0.50 -11.11
N ARG A 610 -5.60 1.50 -10.37
CA ARG A 610 -6.08 2.77 -10.95
C ARG A 610 -5.00 3.52 -11.73
N ALA A 611 -3.79 3.59 -11.21
CA ALA A 611 -2.66 4.21 -11.88
C ALA A 611 -2.29 3.44 -13.15
N THR A 612 -2.20 2.11 -13.10
CA THR A 612 -1.93 1.25 -14.26
C THR A 612 -2.96 1.47 -15.38
N LEU A 613 -4.26 1.49 -15.04
CA LEU A 613 -5.32 1.68 -16.03
C LEU A 613 -5.29 3.08 -16.65
N VAL A 614 -5.01 4.12 -15.86
CA VAL A 614 -4.89 5.49 -16.38
C VAL A 614 -3.65 5.63 -17.26
N ARG A 615 -2.51 5.04 -16.91
CA ARG A 615 -1.31 5.03 -17.75
C ARG A 615 -1.58 4.40 -19.10
N GLU A 616 -2.20 3.22 -19.10
CA GLU A 616 -2.55 2.54 -20.34
C GLU A 616 -3.58 3.33 -21.16
N TRP A 617 -4.56 3.96 -20.49
CA TRP A 617 -5.52 4.83 -21.15
C TRP A 617 -4.85 6.03 -21.83
N LEU A 618 -3.90 6.69 -21.16
CA LEU A 618 -3.12 7.79 -21.72
C LEU A 618 -2.25 7.33 -22.90
N ARG A 619 -1.65 6.14 -22.81
CA ARG A 619 -0.88 5.52 -23.90
C ARG A 619 -1.74 5.28 -25.13
N LEU A 620 -2.92 4.69 -24.95
CA LEU A 620 -3.88 4.40 -26.02
C LEU A 620 -4.50 5.68 -26.64
N LEU A 621 -4.61 6.76 -25.87
CA LEU A 621 -4.95 8.08 -26.41
C LEU A 621 -3.82 8.67 -27.24
N ALA A 622 -2.57 8.58 -26.75
CA ALA A 622 -1.39 9.07 -27.45
C ALA A 622 -1.15 8.33 -28.77
N ASP A 623 -1.32 7.01 -28.79
CA ASP A 623 -1.25 6.15 -29.99
C ASP A 623 -2.22 6.60 -31.09
N ARG A 624 -3.32 7.25 -30.70
CA ARG A 624 -4.34 7.79 -31.61
C ARG A 624 -4.17 9.29 -31.90
N GLY A 625 -3.04 9.88 -31.51
CA GLY A 625 -2.74 11.30 -31.71
C GLY A 625 -3.61 12.25 -30.88
N VAL A 626 -4.18 11.79 -29.77
CA VAL A 626 -5.04 12.61 -28.90
C VAL A 626 -4.25 13.15 -27.72
N ASP A 627 -4.16 14.49 -27.63
CA ASP A 627 -3.64 15.17 -26.45
C ASP A 627 -4.77 15.40 -25.41
N PRO A 628 -4.77 14.67 -24.28
CA PRO A 628 -5.77 14.84 -23.23
C PRO A 628 -5.69 16.23 -22.57
N ASN A 629 -4.50 16.83 -22.45
CA ASN A 629 -4.31 18.12 -21.78
C ASN A 629 -4.90 19.25 -22.64
N GLY A 630 -4.62 19.24 -23.94
CA GLY A 630 -5.24 20.16 -24.90
C GLY A 630 -6.76 20.01 -24.95
N LEU A 631 -7.27 18.77 -24.89
CA LEU A 631 -8.71 18.52 -24.85
C LEU A 631 -9.36 19.07 -23.57
N GLU A 632 -8.69 18.93 -22.43
CA GLU A 632 -9.15 19.47 -21.15
C GLU A 632 -9.27 21.00 -21.19
N LYS A 633 -8.21 21.68 -21.66
CA LYS A 633 -8.21 23.15 -21.84
C LYS A 633 -9.31 23.62 -22.79
N ALA A 634 -9.57 22.89 -23.87
CA ALA A 634 -10.65 23.22 -24.80
C ALA A 634 -12.05 23.16 -24.14
N LEU A 635 -12.25 22.29 -23.14
CA LEU A 635 -13.52 22.20 -22.41
C LEU A 635 -13.78 23.41 -21.49
N GLU A 636 -12.77 24.21 -21.16
CA GLU A 636 -12.94 25.43 -20.34
C GLU A 636 -13.69 26.54 -21.10
N THR A 637 -13.42 26.64 -22.39
CA THR A 637 -13.91 27.72 -23.25
C THR A 637 -15.11 27.31 -24.10
N GLN A 638 -15.25 26.02 -24.44
CA GLN A 638 -16.30 25.54 -25.33
C GLN A 638 -17.57 25.13 -24.58
N ARG A 639 -18.71 25.74 -24.95
CA ARG A 639 -20.04 25.27 -24.53
C ARG A 639 -20.46 24.07 -25.40
N PRO A 640 -21.08 23.02 -24.82
CA PRO A 640 -21.53 21.87 -25.59
C PRO A 640 -22.61 22.28 -26.61
N SER A 641 -22.36 22.01 -27.89
CA SER A 641 -23.33 22.23 -28.96
C SER A 641 -24.43 21.16 -28.95
N LEU A 642 -25.57 21.41 -29.63
CA LEU A 642 -26.60 20.39 -29.85
C LEU A 642 -26.04 19.12 -30.51
N ARG A 643 -25.11 19.27 -31.47
CA ARG A 643 -24.41 18.14 -32.10
C ARG A 643 -23.62 17.31 -31.09
N THR A 644 -22.94 17.97 -30.15
CA THR A 644 -22.21 17.32 -29.06
C THR A 644 -23.14 16.55 -28.12
N LEU A 645 -24.32 17.09 -27.84
CA LEU A 645 -25.30 16.40 -26.98
C LEU A 645 -25.86 15.15 -27.68
N ILE A 646 -26.19 15.26 -28.98
CA ILE A 646 -26.66 14.12 -29.79
C ILE A 646 -25.60 13.02 -29.85
N SER A 647 -24.34 13.37 -30.10
CA SER A 647 -23.25 12.38 -30.17
C SER A 647 -23.03 11.67 -28.83
N ARG A 648 -23.06 12.41 -27.71
CA ARG A 648 -22.97 11.83 -26.36
C ARG A 648 -24.11 10.85 -26.08
N SER A 649 -25.34 11.23 -26.43
CA SER A 649 -26.52 10.37 -26.27
C SER A 649 -26.38 9.08 -27.08
N ARG A 650 -25.94 9.18 -28.34
CA ARG A 650 -25.68 8.02 -29.20
C ARG A 650 -24.62 7.10 -28.58
N ASN A 651 -23.47 7.64 -28.19
CA ASN A 651 -22.37 6.87 -27.59
C ASN A 651 -22.81 6.18 -26.29
N SER A 652 -23.54 6.88 -25.41
CA SER A 652 -24.07 6.29 -24.19
C SER A 652 -25.10 5.19 -24.43
N TRP A 653 -25.85 5.26 -25.52
CA TRP A 653 -26.76 4.20 -25.91
C TRP A 653 -26.01 2.96 -26.43
N HIS A 654 -25.00 3.13 -27.28
CA HIS A 654 -24.18 2.01 -27.74
C HIS A 654 -23.39 1.34 -26.61
N ALA A 655 -22.84 2.12 -25.68
CA ALA A 655 -22.19 1.59 -24.48
C ALA A 655 -23.14 0.70 -23.66
N ARG A 656 -24.42 1.09 -23.53
CA ARG A 656 -25.45 0.27 -22.86
C ARG A 656 -25.81 -1.00 -23.62
N LYS A 657 -25.56 -1.06 -24.93
CA LYS A 657 -25.73 -2.25 -25.77
C LYS A 657 -24.52 -3.18 -25.76
N GLY A 658 -23.48 -2.88 -24.98
CA GLY A 658 -22.28 -3.71 -24.87
C GLY A 658 -21.18 -3.36 -25.86
N GLU A 659 -21.23 -2.19 -26.51
CA GLU A 659 -20.09 -1.72 -27.31
C GLU A 659 -18.86 -1.51 -26.42
N TYR A 660 -17.77 -2.18 -26.77
CA TYR A 660 -16.53 -2.13 -25.99
C TYR A 660 -15.81 -0.77 -26.14
N ASP A 661 -15.36 -0.23 -25.00
CA ASP A 661 -14.44 0.90 -24.90
C ASP A 661 -13.65 0.72 -23.60
N PHE A 662 -12.33 0.65 -23.68
CA PHE A 662 -11.45 0.54 -22.51
C PHE A 662 -11.69 1.67 -21.49
N SER A 663 -12.15 2.85 -21.95
CA SER A 663 -12.54 3.96 -21.06
C SER A 663 -13.63 3.57 -20.05
N HIS A 664 -14.46 2.56 -20.34
CA HIS A 664 -15.45 2.05 -19.39
C HIS A 664 -14.81 1.28 -18.23
N GLU A 665 -13.78 0.48 -18.48
CA GLU A 665 -13.03 -0.25 -17.44
C GLU A 665 -12.25 0.72 -16.53
N VAL A 666 -11.62 1.75 -17.12
CA VAL A 666 -10.97 2.82 -16.34
C VAL A 666 -12.02 3.54 -15.47
N LYS A 667 -13.20 3.81 -16.02
CA LYS A 667 -14.29 4.49 -15.31
C LYS A 667 -14.86 3.62 -14.18
N GLU A 668 -14.89 2.31 -14.33
CA GLU A 668 -15.24 1.38 -13.24
C GLU A 668 -14.24 1.46 -12.08
N ALA A 669 -12.94 1.36 -12.38
CA ALA A 669 -11.88 1.48 -11.38
C ALA A 669 -11.94 2.82 -10.62
N MET A 670 -12.16 3.92 -11.35
CA MET A 670 -12.33 5.27 -10.78
C MET A 670 -13.59 5.41 -9.93
N SER A 671 -14.68 4.77 -10.32
CA SER A 671 -15.97 4.87 -9.62
C SER A 671 -15.92 4.24 -8.22
N GLY A 672 -15.02 3.27 -7.99
CA GLY A 672 -14.73 2.70 -6.67
C GLY A 672 -13.89 3.58 -5.74
N CYS A 673 -13.35 4.73 -6.19
CA CYS A 673 -12.55 5.60 -5.34
C CYS A 673 -13.44 6.49 -4.46
N LEU A 674 -13.19 6.48 -3.14
CA LEU A 674 -13.90 7.27 -2.14
C LEU A 674 -13.34 8.70 -1.96
N ALA A 675 -12.31 9.08 -2.72
CA ALA A 675 -11.69 10.41 -2.65
C ALA A 675 -11.13 10.83 -1.27
N CYS A 676 -10.67 9.87 -0.46
CA CYS A 676 -10.12 10.16 0.89
C CYS A 676 -8.71 10.74 0.90
N LYS A 677 -8.00 10.72 -0.24
CA LYS A 677 -6.58 11.12 -0.42
C LYS A 677 -5.54 10.37 0.43
N ALA A 678 -5.91 9.29 1.13
CA ALA A 678 -4.97 8.44 1.85
C ALA A 678 -3.79 7.92 0.99
N CYS A 679 -4.01 7.68 -0.31
CA CYS A 679 -2.92 7.25 -1.21
C CYS A 679 -1.87 8.34 -1.48
N SER A 680 -2.22 9.63 -1.37
CA SER A 680 -1.29 10.75 -1.58
C SER A 680 -0.34 10.97 -0.40
N THR A 681 -0.72 10.50 0.80
CA THR A 681 0.06 10.70 2.03
C THR A 681 0.66 9.41 2.59
N GLN A 682 -0.08 8.29 2.55
CA GLN A 682 0.37 7.01 3.10
C GLN A 682 1.18 6.17 2.10
N CYS A 683 0.98 6.36 0.79
CA CYS A 683 1.85 5.72 -0.19
C CYS A 683 3.21 6.44 -0.19
N PRO A 684 4.34 5.72 -0.09
CA PRO A 684 5.65 6.35 -0.12
C PRO A 684 5.92 7.09 -1.44
N ILE A 685 5.23 6.70 -2.51
CA ILE A 685 5.28 7.31 -3.85
C ILE A 685 4.33 8.51 -3.99
N LYS A 686 3.46 8.76 -3.00
CA LYS A 686 2.55 9.90 -2.95
C LYS A 686 1.61 10.02 -4.17
N ILE A 687 1.07 8.89 -4.63
CA ILE A 687 0.10 8.82 -5.75
C ILE A 687 -1.21 9.52 -5.36
N ASP A 688 -1.68 10.47 -6.17
CA ASP A 688 -2.98 11.15 -5.97
C ASP A 688 -4.06 10.59 -6.91
N VAL A 689 -4.72 9.51 -6.46
CA VAL A 689 -5.87 8.94 -7.19
C VAL A 689 -7.02 9.94 -7.33
N PRO A 690 -7.46 10.65 -6.27
CA PRO A 690 -8.59 11.58 -6.39
C PRO A 690 -8.40 12.65 -7.45
N GLU A 691 -7.19 13.15 -7.65
CA GLU A 691 -6.85 14.14 -8.67
C GLU A 691 -6.92 13.58 -10.09
N PHE A 692 -6.13 12.57 -10.46
CA PHE A 692 -6.20 12.05 -11.84
C PHE A 692 -7.58 11.46 -12.17
N ARG A 693 -8.33 11.00 -11.15
CA ARG A 693 -9.72 10.59 -11.31
C ARG A 693 -10.63 11.74 -11.73
N SER A 694 -10.49 12.93 -11.15
CA SER A 694 -11.35 14.07 -11.46
C SER A 694 -11.10 14.56 -12.89
N HIS A 695 -9.83 14.60 -13.32
CA HIS A 695 -9.42 14.86 -14.71
C HIS A 695 -9.98 13.80 -15.67
N PHE A 696 -9.84 12.51 -15.34
CA PHE A 696 -10.40 11.42 -16.14
C PHE A 696 -11.92 11.57 -16.30
N LEU A 697 -12.66 11.85 -15.22
CA LEU A 697 -14.12 12.02 -15.29
C LEU A 697 -14.55 13.22 -16.14
N GLN A 698 -13.80 14.33 -16.11
CA GLN A 698 -14.02 15.48 -16.98
C GLN A 698 -13.91 15.07 -18.46
N LEU A 699 -12.84 14.35 -18.81
CA LEU A 699 -12.58 13.89 -20.18
C LEU A 699 -13.54 12.78 -20.63
N TYR A 700 -13.86 11.81 -19.77
CA TYR A 700 -14.81 10.73 -20.04
C TYR A 700 -16.20 11.28 -20.44
N HIS A 701 -16.68 12.29 -19.72
CA HIS A 701 -17.96 12.94 -20.01
C HIS A 701 -17.90 13.95 -21.17
N SER A 702 -16.74 14.12 -21.81
CA SER A 702 -16.68 14.75 -23.13
C SER A 702 -17.31 13.84 -24.20
N ARG A 703 -17.24 12.51 -24.02
CA ARG A 703 -17.74 11.47 -24.94
C ARG A 703 -19.09 10.88 -24.53
N TYR A 704 -19.32 10.68 -23.24
CA TYR A 704 -20.52 10.02 -22.71
C TYR A 704 -21.42 10.98 -21.93
N LEU A 705 -22.73 10.73 -21.95
CA LEU A 705 -23.67 11.44 -21.10
C LEU A 705 -23.30 11.29 -19.63
N ARG A 706 -23.42 12.42 -18.93
CA ARG A 706 -23.23 12.47 -17.49
C ARG A 706 -24.54 12.15 -16.77
N PRO A 707 -24.54 11.25 -15.77
CA PRO A 707 -25.73 10.95 -14.99
C PRO A 707 -26.31 12.19 -14.30
N MET A 708 -27.64 12.28 -14.25
CA MET A 708 -28.34 13.41 -13.62
C MET A 708 -27.96 13.57 -12.14
N ARG A 709 -27.76 12.46 -11.42
CA ARG A 709 -27.29 12.48 -10.02
C ARG A 709 -25.98 13.26 -9.82
N ASP A 710 -25.04 13.18 -10.77
CA ASP A 710 -23.77 13.88 -10.63
C ASP A 710 -23.97 15.39 -10.74
N HIS A 711 -24.93 15.83 -11.57
CA HIS A 711 -25.34 17.22 -11.64
C HIS A 711 -26.02 17.68 -10.33
N LEU A 712 -26.95 16.90 -9.78
CA LEU A 712 -27.58 17.23 -8.48
C LEU A 712 -26.52 17.39 -7.39
N VAL A 713 -25.68 16.38 -7.21
CA VAL A 713 -24.62 16.38 -6.20
C VAL A 713 -23.67 17.57 -6.40
N ALA A 714 -23.25 17.87 -7.62
CA ALA A 714 -22.36 19.01 -7.89
C ALA A 714 -23.02 20.38 -7.65
N THR A 715 -24.35 20.45 -7.63
CA THR A 715 -25.12 21.68 -7.36
C THR A 715 -25.75 21.73 -5.97
N VAL A 716 -25.48 20.75 -5.09
CA VAL A 716 -26.08 20.68 -3.75
C VAL A 716 -25.86 21.95 -2.94
N GLU A 717 -24.67 22.53 -3.07
CA GLU A 717 -24.28 23.75 -2.37
C GLU A 717 -25.05 25.00 -2.84
N SER A 718 -25.70 24.94 -4.02
CA SER A 718 -26.53 26.03 -4.54
C SER A 718 -27.99 25.95 -4.09
N TYR A 719 -28.56 24.74 -3.95
CA TYR A 719 -29.97 24.58 -3.60
C TYR A 719 -30.20 24.26 -2.11
N ALA A 720 -29.23 23.69 -1.39
CA ALA A 720 -29.35 23.41 0.05
C ALA A 720 -29.70 24.67 0.87
N PRO A 721 -29.10 25.86 0.62
CA PRO A 721 -29.50 27.09 1.31
C PRO A 721 -30.96 27.48 1.06
N LEU A 722 -31.48 27.21 -0.14
CA LEU A 722 -32.88 27.51 -0.49
C LEU A 722 -33.83 26.54 0.21
N MET A 723 -33.51 25.25 0.23
CA MET A 723 -34.31 24.24 0.92
C MET A 723 -34.32 24.44 2.44
N ALA A 724 -33.20 24.90 3.01
CA ALA A 724 -33.05 25.17 4.44
C ALA A 724 -33.94 26.31 4.97
N ARG A 725 -34.58 27.10 4.10
CA ARG A 725 -35.60 28.11 4.50
C ARG A 725 -36.89 27.47 5.01
N ALA A 726 -37.22 26.26 4.53
CA ALA A 726 -38.42 25.51 4.92
C ALA A 726 -38.09 24.02 5.17
N PRO A 727 -37.21 23.70 6.13
CA PRO A 727 -36.61 22.37 6.25
C PRO A 727 -37.65 21.30 6.58
N LYS A 728 -38.67 21.62 7.40
CA LYS A 728 -39.77 20.69 7.72
C LYS A 728 -40.55 20.25 6.48
N THR A 729 -40.81 21.16 5.55
CA THR A 729 -41.54 20.88 4.31
C THR A 729 -40.72 19.95 3.41
N PHE A 730 -39.45 20.27 3.16
CA PHE A 730 -38.60 19.43 2.33
C PHE A 730 -38.34 18.06 2.97
N ASN A 731 -38.11 18.01 4.29
CA ASN A 731 -37.94 16.75 5.01
C ASN A 731 -39.19 15.87 4.95
N PHE A 732 -40.40 16.46 5.00
CA PHE A 732 -41.64 15.71 4.82
C PHE A 732 -41.65 15.01 3.45
N PHE A 733 -41.36 15.72 2.36
CA PHE A 733 -41.34 15.13 1.01
C PHE A 733 -40.20 14.10 0.84
N ILE A 734 -38.97 14.44 1.22
CA ILE A 734 -37.80 13.53 1.10
C ILE A 734 -37.98 12.27 1.96
N GLY A 735 -38.67 12.40 3.09
CA GLY A 735 -38.99 11.29 3.98
C GLY A 735 -40.02 10.30 3.43
N GLN A 736 -40.80 10.67 2.40
CA GLN A 736 -41.87 9.81 1.91
C GLN A 736 -41.34 8.54 1.21
N PRO A 737 -41.90 7.35 1.48
CA PRO A 737 -41.45 6.09 0.87
C PRO A 737 -41.47 6.11 -0.67
N TRP A 738 -42.46 6.75 -1.28
CA TRP A 738 -42.58 6.84 -2.74
C TRP A 738 -41.51 7.74 -3.36
N VAL A 739 -41.11 8.84 -2.69
CA VAL A 739 -40.00 9.70 -3.14
C VAL A 739 -38.68 8.95 -3.05
N ARG A 740 -38.46 8.21 -1.95
CA ARG A 740 -37.27 7.38 -1.79
C ARG A 740 -37.16 6.32 -2.89
N LYS A 741 -38.24 5.59 -3.17
CA LYS A 741 -38.29 4.62 -4.28
C LYS A 741 -38.06 5.27 -5.65
N LEU A 742 -38.61 6.46 -5.88
CA LEU A 742 -38.39 7.21 -7.11
C LEU A 742 -36.93 7.64 -7.27
N SER A 743 -36.32 8.16 -6.20
CA SER A 743 -34.90 8.53 -6.15
C SER A 743 -34.01 7.32 -6.41
N GLU A 744 -34.28 6.21 -5.75
CA GLU A 744 -33.53 4.95 -5.93
C GLU A 744 -33.58 4.49 -7.39
N LYS A 745 -34.78 4.45 -8.00
CA LYS A 745 -34.97 3.91 -9.35
C LYS A 745 -34.49 4.84 -10.47
N HIS A 746 -34.74 6.14 -10.37
CA HIS A 746 -34.52 7.09 -11.47
C HIS A 746 -33.28 7.97 -11.28
N ILE A 747 -32.94 8.32 -10.05
CA ILE A 747 -31.75 9.14 -9.73
C ILE A 747 -30.57 8.22 -9.39
N GLY A 748 -30.83 7.05 -8.82
CA GLY A 748 -29.81 6.12 -8.34
C GLY A 748 -29.21 6.52 -7.01
N MET A 749 -29.99 7.20 -6.15
CA MET A 749 -29.59 7.60 -4.80
C MET A 749 -30.52 7.05 -3.72
N VAL A 750 -29.94 6.59 -2.61
CA VAL A 750 -30.60 6.03 -1.42
C VAL A 750 -30.25 6.84 -0.17
N ASP A 751 -31.11 6.74 0.84
CA ASP A 751 -30.94 7.37 2.15
C ASP A 751 -30.58 8.86 2.08
N LEU A 752 -31.30 9.62 1.25
CA LEU A 752 -31.05 11.06 1.10
C LEU A 752 -31.05 11.75 2.47
N PRO A 753 -30.02 12.54 2.80
CA PRO A 753 -29.92 13.18 4.10
C PRO A 753 -31.04 14.19 4.30
N LEU A 754 -31.59 14.22 5.50
CA LEU A 754 -32.61 15.20 5.91
C LEU A 754 -31.94 16.48 6.38
N LEU A 755 -32.54 17.62 6.06
CA LEU A 755 -32.08 18.94 6.52
C LEU A 755 -32.27 19.09 8.03
N SER A 756 -31.44 19.91 8.66
CA SER A 756 -31.62 20.24 10.07
C SER A 756 -32.90 21.05 10.29
N ALA A 757 -33.71 20.60 11.25
CA ALA A 757 -34.91 21.29 11.71
C ALA A 757 -34.88 21.33 13.25
N PRO A 758 -34.60 22.49 13.88
CA PRO A 758 -34.45 23.82 13.28
C PRO A 758 -33.18 23.99 12.43
N SER A 759 -33.25 24.87 11.41
CA SER A 759 -32.10 25.25 10.57
C SER A 759 -31.10 26.14 11.34
N LEU A 760 -29.85 26.25 10.86
CA LEU A 760 -28.85 27.10 11.51
C LEU A 760 -29.32 28.56 11.66
N GLN A 761 -29.92 29.12 10.61
CA GLN A 761 -30.46 30.48 10.67
C GLN A 761 -31.54 30.63 11.75
N GLN A 762 -32.42 29.62 11.90
CA GLN A 762 -33.45 29.60 12.96
C GLN A 762 -32.84 29.46 14.36
N GLN A 763 -31.77 28.67 14.51
CA GLN A 763 -31.05 28.53 15.78
C GLN A 763 -30.30 29.82 16.16
N MET A 764 -29.91 30.63 15.18
CA MET A 764 -29.14 31.87 15.36
C MET A 764 -29.98 33.16 15.36
N VAL A 765 -31.31 33.05 15.32
CA VAL A 765 -32.20 34.24 15.41
C VAL A 765 -31.93 34.98 16.71
N GLY A 766 -31.64 36.28 16.62
CA GLY A 766 -31.37 37.14 17.78
C GLY A 766 -29.96 37.01 18.38
N HIS A 767 -29.12 36.14 17.82
CA HIS A 767 -27.74 35.98 18.26
C HIS A 767 -26.85 37.09 17.67
N ARG A 768 -26.03 37.75 18.50
CA ARG A 768 -25.19 38.90 18.09
C ARG A 768 -24.20 38.59 16.97
N THR A 769 -23.91 37.31 16.77
CA THR A 769 -22.85 36.79 15.89
C THR A 769 -23.35 36.43 14.49
N ALA A 770 -24.67 36.46 14.26
CA ALA A 770 -25.30 35.93 13.05
C ALA A 770 -25.39 36.93 11.89
N ASN A 771 -25.17 38.24 12.15
CA ASN A 771 -25.47 39.31 11.19
C ASN A 771 -24.38 40.40 11.12
N MET A 772 -23.15 40.11 11.55
CA MET A 772 -22.07 41.11 11.50
C MET A 772 -21.59 41.29 10.05
N THR A 773 -21.58 42.52 9.55
CA THR A 773 -21.12 42.82 8.17
C THR A 773 -19.60 42.92 8.10
N LEU A 774 -19.04 42.85 6.90
CA LEU A 774 -17.60 43.00 6.70
C LEU A 774 -17.11 44.37 7.20
N GLU A 775 -17.87 45.43 6.92
CA GLU A 775 -17.55 46.80 7.36
C GLU A 775 -17.53 46.91 8.89
N GLN A 776 -18.41 46.18 9.58
CA GLN A 776 -18.44 46.13 11.04
C GLN A 776 -17.22 45.37 11.61
N LEU A 777 -16.75 44.33 10.91
CA LEU A 777 -15.53 43.61 11.30
C LEU A 777 -14.26 44.45 11.06
N GLU A 778 -14.22 45.19 9.95
CA GLU A 778 -13.15 46.15 9.65
C GLU A 778 -13.11 47.29 10.68
N ALA A 779 -14.25 47.69 11.23
CA ALA A 779 -14.32 48.73 12.26
C ALA A 779 -13.84 48.28 13.66
N LEU A 780 -13.66 46.98 13.91
CA LEU A 780 -13.21 46.47 15.21
C LEU A 780 -11.80 46.92 15.57
N GLY A 781 -11.60 47.30 16.83
CA GLY A 781 -10.28 47.65 17.36
C GLY A 781 -9.34 46.42 17.47
N PRO A 782 -8.02 46.61 17.64
CA PRO A 782 -7.06 45.51 17.72
C PRO A 782 -7.37 44.46 18.81
N ASP A 783 -7.79 44.91 20.00
CA ASP A 783 -8.13 44.02 21.12
C ASP A 783 -9.40 43.20 20.88
N GLU A 784 -10.39 43.80 20.20
CA GLU A 784 -11.63 43.12 19.82
C GLU A 784 -11.38 42.08 18.74
N ARG A 785 -10.55 42.41 17.73
CA ARG A 785 -10.10 41.47 16.70
C ARG A 785 -9.35 40.28 17.31
N ALA A 786 -8.47 40.51 18.28
CA ALA A 786 -7.72 39.45 18.97
C ALA A 786 -8.63 38.47 19.74
N LYS A 787 -9.83 38.91 20.14
CA LYS A 787 -10.85 38.07 20.81
C LYS A 787 -11.91 37.54 19.85
N THR A 788 -11.86 37.85 18.57
CA THR A 788 -12.88 37.45 17.60
C THR A 788 -12.44 36.20 16.82
N VAL A 789 -13.38 35.27 16.62
CA VAL A 789 -13.14 34.03 15.86
C VAL A 789 -14.17 33.92 14.74
N LEU A 790 -13.69 33.77 13.52
CA LEU A 790 -14.54 33.72 12.33
C LEU A 790 -14.90 32.27 12.01
N VAL A 791 -16.18 31.94 12.10
CA VAL A 791 -16.71 30.60 11.82
C VAL A 791 -17.02 30.48 10.33
N VAL A 792 -16.21 29.68 9.63
CA VAL A 792 -16.37 29.40 8.20
C VAL A 792 -17.42 28.31 8.02
N GLN A 793 -18.52 28.63 7.34
CA GLN A 793 -19.60 27.69 7.07
C GLN A 793 -19.22 26.64 6.02
N ASP A 794 -19.77 25.44 6.16
CA ASP A 794 -19.70 24.38 5.16
C ASP A 794 -21.10 23.84 4.84
N PRO A 795 -21.35 23.35 3.60
CA PRO A 795 -22.69 23.00 3.15
C PRO A 795 -23.32 21.84 3.92
N PHE A 796 -22.51 20.96 4.52
CA PHE A 796 -23.04 19.76 5.16
C PHE A 796 -23.37 20.02 6.62
N THR A 797 -22.44 20.61 7.36
CA THR A 797 -22.70 20.94 8.77
C THR A 797 -23.70 22.08 8.90
N SER A 798 -23.66 23.12 8.04
CA SER A 798 -24.62 24.24 8.18
C SER A 798 -26.07 23.87 7.84
N TYR A 799 -26.30 22.91 6.93
CA TYR A 799 -27.66 22.60 6.44
C TYR A 799 -28.20 21.24 6.86
N TYR A 800 -27.34 20.25 7.11
CA TYR A 800 -27.74 18.90 7.49
C TYR A 800 -27.34 18.50 8.92
N ASP A 801 -26.41 19.22 9.55
CA ASP A 801 -25.97 19.00 10.94
C ASP A 801 -25.80 20.32 11.72
N ALA A 802 -26.77 21.24 11.56
CA ALA A 802 -26.69 22.64 12.01
C ALA A 802 -26.38 22.79 13.50
N GLN A 803 -26.78 21.81 14.31
CA GLN A 803 -26.52 21.78 15.74
C GLN A 803 -25.01 21.84 16.05
N VAL A 804 -24.17 21.18 15.26
CA VAL A 804 -22.71 21.18 15.49
C VAL A 804 -22.12 22.58 15.32
N VAL A 805 -22.58 23.33 14.32
CA VAL A 805 -22.14 24.73 14.12
C VAL A 805 -22.62 25.63 15.25
N SER A 806 -23.89 25.48 15.67
CA SER A 806 -24.42 26.23 16.81
C SER A 806 -23.67 25.90 18.12
N ASP A 807 -23.32 24.64 18.33
CA ASP A 807 -22.56 24.22 19.52
C ASP A 807 -21.11 24.72 19.46
N PHE A 808 -20.51 24.81 18.27
CA PHE A 808 -19.19 25.42 18.11
C PHE A 808 -19.21 26.91 18.47
N ILE A 809 -20.22 27.66 18.02
CA ILE A 809 -20.41 29.06 18.41
C ILE A 809 -20.47 29.19 19.94
N ARG A 810 -21.30 28.37 20.61
CA ARG A 810 -21.40 28.37 22.08
C ARG A 810 -20.08 28.02 22.76
N LEU A 811 -19.32 27.07 22.19
CA LEU A 811 -18.02 26.68 22.71
C LEU A 811 -17.03 27.86 22.64
N VAL A 812 -16.99 28.59 21.53
CA VAL A 812 -16.15 29.78 21.36
C VAL A 812 -16.49 30.84 22.41
N GLU A 813 -17.78 31.09 22.66
CA GLU A 813 -18.24 32.04 23.70
C GLU A 813 -17.82 31.63 25.11
N LYS A 814 -17.99 30.35 25.45
CA LYS A 814 -17.56 29.83 26.77
C LYS A 814 -16.05 29.92 26.98
N LEU A 815 -15.25 29.87 25.92
CA LEU A 815 -13.81 30.07 25.98
C LEU A 815 -13.41 31.55 26.07
N GLY A 816 -14.38 32.47 26.10
CA GLY A 816 -14.15 33.91 26.26
C GLY A 816 -13.87 34.66 24.96
N TYR A 817 -14.15 34.04 23.80
CA TYR A 817 -13.99 34.64 22.48
C TYR A 817 -15.35 35.04 21.91
N GLN A 818 -15.35 35.98 20.97
CA GLN A 818 -16.53 36.40 20.23
C GLN A 818 -16.59 35.65 18.89
N PRO A 819 -17.50 34.69 18.70
CA PRO A 819 -17.66 34.06 17.40
C PRO A 819 -18.34 35.02 16.43
N VAL A 820 -18.01 34.92 15.14
CA VAL A 820 -18.75 35.58 14.05
C VAL A 820 -18.99 34.56 12.96
N LEU A 821 -20.26 34.33 12.62
CA LEU A 821 -20.61 33.39 11.57
C LEU A 821 -20.47 34.07 10.21
N LEU A 822 -19.50 33.64 9.40
CA LEU A 822 -19.30 34.20 8.07
C LEU A 822 -20.44 33.81 7.13
N PRO A 823 -20.77 34.64 6.12
CA PRO A 823 -21.71 34.26 5.07
C PRO A 823 -21.33 32.93 4.41
N PHE A 824 -22.33 32.11 4.09
CA PHE A 824 -22.11 30.85 3.39
C PHE A 824 -21.56 31.11 1.97
N SER A 825 -20.39 30.55 1.69
CA SER A 825 -19.83 30.48 0.34
C SER A 825 -19.66 29.00 -0.07
N PRO A 826 -20.09 28.60 -1.28
CA PRO A 826 -19.87 27.24 -1.77
C PRO A 826 -18.38 26.86 -1.77
N ASN A 827 -18.08 25.64 -1.30
CA ASN A 827 -16.74 25.09 -1.26
C ASN A 827 -16.35 24.44 -2.60
N GLY A 828 -17.30 23.79 -3.29
CA GLY A 828 -17.07 23.13 -4.58
C GLY A 828 -16.49 21.71 -4.49
N LYS A 829 -16.24 21.14 -3.30
CA LYS A 829 -15.72 19.77 -3.15
C LYS A 829 -16.52 18.73 -3.95
N ALA A 830 -17.85 18.84 -3.94
CA ALA A 830 -18.72 17.94 -4.71
C ALA A 830 -18.50 18.06 -6.23
N GLN A 831 -18.20 19.27 -6.72
CA GLN A 831 -17.86 19.53 -8.13
C GLN A 831 -16.53 18.86 -8.50
N HIS A 832 -15.51 18.99 -7.65
CA HIS A 832 -14.20 18.35 -7.85
C HIS A 832 -14.32 16.81 -7.87
N ILE A 833 -14.96 16.22 -6.85
CA ILE A 833 -15.12 14.76 -6.75
C ILE A 833 -15.90 14.20 -7.94
N LYS A 834 -16.84 14.95 -8.52
CA LYS A 834 -17.57 14.51 -9.72
C LYS A 834 -16.83 14.86 -11.02
N GLY A 835 -15.69 15.55 -11.00
CA GLY A 835 -14.95 15.90 -12.22
C GLY A 835 -15.63 17.01 -13.03
N PHE A 836 -16.21 18.00 -12.35
CA PHE A 836 -16.63 19.28 -12.95
C PHE A 836 -15.55 20.34 -12.69
N LEU A 837 -14.32 20.10 -13.15
CA LEU A 837 -13.15 20.90 -12.77
C LEU A 837 -13.30 22.36 -13.16
N ASN A 838 -13.90 22.65 -14.31
CA ASN A 838 -14.11 24.04 -14.76
C ASN A 838 -15.11 24.81 -13.88
N ARG A 839 -16.11 24.10 -13.31
CA ARG A 839 -17.04 24.70 -12.34
C ARG A 839 -16.38 24.85 -10.98
N PHE A 840 -15.60 23.84 -10.59
CA PHE A 840 -14.83 23.83 -9.36
C PHE A 840 -13.85 25.02 -9.33
N ALA A 841 -13.03 25.21 -10.36
CA ALA A 841 -12.07 26.32 -10.45
C ALA A 841 -12.75 27.69 -10.30
N ARG A 842 -13.92 27.91 -10.91
CA ARG A 842 -14.68 29.16 -10.76
C ARG A 842 -15.24 29.34 -9.35
N THR A 843 -15.76 28.26 -8.75
CA THR A 843 -16.27 28.27 -7.37
C THR A 843 -15.13 28.52 -6.39
N ALA A 844 -14.00 27.83 -6.58
CA ALA A 844 -12.79 27.94 -5.79
C ALA A 844 -12.22 29.35 -5.87
N GLN A 845 -12.11 29.96 -7.06
CA GLN A 845 -11.64 31.34 -7.20
C GLN A 845 -12.53 32.30 -6.42
N LYS A 846 -13.86 32.24 -6.60
CA LYS A 846 -14.79 33.12 -5.89
C LYS A 846 -14.67 33.00 -4.36
N THR A 847 -14.57 31.77 -3.86
CA THR A 847 -14.42 31.52 -2.42
C THR A 847 -13.04 31.90 -1.90
N ALA A 848 -11.98 31.69 -2.68
CA ALA A 848 -10.63 32.14 -2.36
C ALA A 848 -10.57 33.67 -2.29
N ASP A 849 -11.13 34.40 -3.26
CA ASP A 849 -11.19 35.86 -3.26
C ASP A 849 -11.90 36.38 -1.99
N PHE A 850 -13.01 35.75 -1.61
CA PHE A 850 -13.72 36.07 -0.38
C PHE A 850 -12.85 35.81 0.86
N LEU A 851 -12.27 34.61 0.99
CA LEU A 851 -11.49 34.24 2.17
C LEU A 851 -10.17 35.03 2.29
N ASN A 852 -9.54 35.43 1.18
CA ASN A 852 -8.37 36.31 1.21
C ASN A 852 -8.73 37.70 1.74
N ARG A 853 -9.85 38.29 1.32
CA ARG A 853 -10.34 39.56 1.88
C ARG A 853 -10.60 39.46 3.38
N ILE A 854 -11.14 38.34 3.83
CA ILE A 854 -11.35 38.09 5.27
C ILE A 854 -10.02 37.89 6.00
N ALA A 855 -9.03 37.25 5.37
CA ALA A 855 -7.71 37.00 5.97
C ALA A 855 -6.95 38.30 6.30
N GLU A 856 -7.17 39.39 5.55
CA GLU A 856 -6.59 40.71 5.82
C GLU A 856 -6.95 41.27 7.20
N LEU A 857 -8.03 40.79 7.82
CA LEU A 857 -8.47 41.21 9.14
C LEU A 857 -7.60 40.64 10.27
N GLY A 858 -6.76 39.63 9.99
CA GLY A 858 -5.86 39.01 10.97
C GLY A 858 -6.54 38.17 12.05
N MET A 859 -7.83 37.84 11.88
CA MET A 859 -8.61 37.03 12.81
C MET A 859 -8.60 35.55 12.42
N PRO A 860 -8.58 34.61 13.39
CA PRO A 860 -8.60 33.17 13.09
C PRO A 860 -9.91 32.76 12.40
N MET A 861 -9.78 32.12 11.24
CA MET A 861 -10.88 31.47 10.53
C MET A 861 -10.92 29.98 10.86
N VAL A 862 -12.07 29.47 11.33
CA VAL A 862 -12.21 28.09 11.78
C VAL A 862 -13.39 27.40 11.09
N GLY A 863 -13.15 26.24 10.49
CA GLY A 863 -14.17 25.38 9.91
C GLY A 863 -14.32 24.06 10.67
N VAL A 864 -15.52 23.48 10.61
CA VAL A 864 -15.88 22.30 11.40
C VAL A 864 -15.55 21.00 10.67
N ASP A 865 -16.00 20.81 9.43
CA ASP A 865 -15.80 19.55 8.73
C ASP A 865 -14.40 19.41 8.11
N PRO A 866 -13.64 18.34 8.46
CA PRO A 866 -12.29 18.17 7.95
C PRO A 866 -12.16 18.05 6.43
N ALA A 867 -13.11 17.38 5.76
CA ALA A 867 -13.01 17.17 4.31
C ALA A 867 -13.16 18.47 3.52
N LEU A 868 -13.91 19.44 4.07
CA LEU A 868 -14.18 20.73 3.44
C LEU A 868 -13.08 21.74 3.75
N VAL A 869 -12.57 21.78 4.99
CA VAL A 869 -11.45 22.66 5.36
C VAL A 869 -10.17 22.26 4.62
N LEU A 870 -9.87 20.96 4.54
CA LEU A 870 -8.67 20.48 3.84
C LEU A 870 -8.76 20.69 2.31
N CYS A 871 -9.96 20.81 1.75
CA CYS A 871 -10.17 21.19 0.34
C CYS A 871 -9.52 22.54 0.00
N TYR A 872 -9.60 23.50 0.93
CA TYR A 872 -8.99 24.83 0.75
C TYR A 872 -7.45 24.81 0.73
N ARG A 873 -6.84 23.77 1.32
CA ARG A 873 -5.39 23.65 1.45
C ARG A 873 -4.76 22.91 0.28
N ASP A 874 -5.51 21.97 -0.30
CA ASP A 874 -4.99 21.03 -1.28
C ASP A 874 -5.60 21.24 -2.67
N GLU A 875 -6.87 20.87 -2.90
CA GLU A 875 -7.48 21.00 -4.22
C GLU A 875 -7.58 22.45 -4.73
N TYR A 876 -7.74 23.43 -3.83
CA TYR A 876 -7.70 24.85 -4.22
C TYR A 876 -6.31 25.27 -4.71
N ARG A 877 -5.24 24.75 -4.08
CA ARG A 877 -3.86 25.03 -4.50
C ARG A 877 -3.58 24.40 -5.87
N GLN A 878 -4.06 23.18 -6.09
CA GLN A 878 -3.94 22.49 -7.38
C GLN A 878 -4.70 23.22 -8.49
N ALA A 879 -5.94 23.64 -8.24
CA ALA A 879 -6.80 24.24 -9.26
C ALA A 879 -6.47 25.71 -9.59
N LEU A 880 -5.98 26.50 -8.61
CA LEU A 880 -5.77 27.94 -8.77
C LEU A 880 -4.29 28.35 -8.83
N GLY A 881 -3.37 27.50 -8.35
CA GLY A 881 -1.96 27.87 -8.20
C GLY A 881 -1.80 29.15 -7.36
N ASP A 882 -1.00 30.08 -7.84
CA ASP A 882 -0.73 31.37 -7.18
C ASP A 882 -2.01 32.21 -6.96
N LYS A 883 -3.04 32.04 -7.80
CA LYS A 883 -4.31 32.78 -7.68
C LYS A 883 -5.15 32.37 -6.46
N ARG A 884 -4.74 31.32 -5.74
CA ARG A 884 -5.38 30.87 -4.50
C ARG A 884 -5.23 31.92 -3.39
N GLY A 885 -4.14 32.68 -3.36
CA GLY A 885 -3.79 33.59 -2.26
C GLY A 885 -3.35 32.87 -0.98
N ASP A 886 -3.26 33.60 0.14
CA ASP A 886 -2.63 33.13 1.39
C ASP A 886 -3.59 33.07 2.60
N PHE A 887 -4.89 32.86 2.37
CA PHE A 887 -5.82 32.66 3.48
C PHE A 887 -5.58 31.32 4.22
N GLN A 888 -5.84 31.27 5.53
CA GLN A 888 -5.77 30.02 6.31
C GLN A 888 -7.08 29.75 7.06
N VAL A 889 -7.75 28.65 6.73
CA VAL A 889 -8.87 28.12 7.52
C VAL A 889 -8.37 26.96 8.37
N GLN A 890 -8.49 27.09 9.69
CA GLN A 890 -8.09 26.11 10.68
C GLN A 890 -9.24 25.12 10.94
N LEU A 891 -8.90 23.89 11.33
CA LEU A 891 -9.83 22.96 11.95
C LEU A 891 -10.04 23.35 13.41
N VAL A 892 -11.16 22.89 13.97
CA VAL A 892 -11.52 23.15 15.37
C VAL A 892 -10.39 22.78 16.34
N HIS A 893 -9.72 21.64 16.15
CA HIS A 893 -8.63 21.23 17.03
C HIS A 893 -7.38 22.10 16.88
N GLU A 894 -7.00 22.49 15.66
CA GLU A 894 -5.83 23.37 15.43
C GLU A 894 -6.02 24.70 16.16
N TRP A 895 -7.21 25.30 16.05
CA TRP A 895 -7.54 26.52 16.77
C TRP A 895 -7.54 26.29 18.29
N LEU A 896 -8.25 25.26 18.78
CA LEU A 896 -8.31 24.95 20.22
C LEU A 896 -6.94 24.69 20.86
N SER A 897 -6.00 24.10 20.12
CA SER A 897 -4.62 23.90 20.58
C SER A 897 -3.86 25.22 20.74
N ALA A 898 -4.09 26.20 19.87
CA ALA A 898 -3.45 27.52 19.96
C ALA A 898 -4.12 28.44 21.01
N THR A 899 -5.40 28.23 21.29
CA THR A 899 -6.18 29.05 22.21
C THR A 899 -5.73 28.87 23.67
N ARG A 900 -5.39 29.96 24.34
CA ARG A 900 -5.15 30.01 25.80
C ARG A 900 -6.50 30.09 26.52
N SER A 901 -6.82 29.09 27.34
CA SER A 901 -8.02 29.09 28.20
C SER A 901 -7.63 29.41 29.65
N PRO A 902 -8.40 30.24 30.39
CA PRO A 902 -8.12 30.57 31.79
C PRO A 902 -8.42 29.45 32.79
N GLN A 903 -8.92 28.29 32.37
CA GLN A 903 -9.17 27.15 33.26
C GLN A 903 -7.89 26.33 33.49
N ALA A 904 -7.52 26.21 34.77
CA ALA A 904 -6.37 25.44 35.25
C ALA A 904 -6.49 23.94 34.94
N ASP A 905 -5.34 23.31 34.71
CA ASP A 905 -5.16 21.87 34.51
C ASP A 905 -5.94 21.06 35.56
N ARG A 906 -7.13 20.59 35.18
CA ARG A 906 -7.89 19.63 35.98
C ARG A 906 -7.34 18.24 35.69
N LEU A 907 -7.04 17.47 36.74
CA LEU A 907 -6.68 16.06 36.56
C LEU A 907 -7.81 15.33 35.81
N PRO A 908 -7.50 14.49 34.81
CA PRO A 908 -8.51 13.71 34.12
C PRO A 908 -9.32 12.86 35.09
N GLY A 909 -10.65 12.95 35.03
CA GLY A 909 -11.56 12.19 35.87
C GLY A 909 -12.78 11.68 35.10
N GLY A 910 -13.30 10.52 35.52
CA GLY A 910 -14.47 9.87 34.90
C GLY A 910 -14.12 8.86 33.79
N GLU A 911 -15.14 8.33 33.13
CA GLU A 911 -14.97 7.37 32.03
C GLU A 911 -14.22 7.99 30.83
N ALA A 912 -13.64 7.18 29.95
CA ALA A 912 -13.03 7.70 28.72
C ALA A 912 -14.09 8.13 27.68
N TRP A 913 -13.72 9.08 26.83
CA TRP A 913 -14.35 9.34 25.54
C TRP A 913 -13.60 8.62 24.43
N TYR A 914 -14.26 8.30 23.32
CA TYR A 914 -13.67 7.52 22.24
C TYR A 914 -13.73 8.27 20.90
N LEU A 915 -12.57 8.61 20.35
CA LEU A 915 -12.44 9.38 19.11
C LEU A 915 -12.34 8.48 17.88
N PHE A 916 -13.24 8.70 16.94
CA PHE A 916 -13.21 8.14 15.59
C PHE A 916 -12.84 9.26 14.61
N GLY A 917 -11.54 9.40 14.33
CA GLY A 917 -11.02 10.42 13.42
C GLY A 917 -11.55 10.27 11.98
N HIS A 918 -11.81 11.38 11.31
CA HIS A 918 -12.22 11.36 9.90
C HIS A 918 -11.05 10.89 9.03
N CYS A 919 -11.29 10.04 8.04
CA CYS A 919 -10.20 9.44 7.26
C CYS A 919 -9.31 10.49 6.57
N THR A 920 -9.87 11.56 6.01
CA THR A 920 -9.08 12.66 5.42
C THR A 920 -8.28 13.45 6.46
N GLU A 921 -8.84 13.63 7.67
CA GLU A 921 -8.18 14.35 8.77
C GLU A 921 -6.95 13.57 9.23
N VAL A 922 -7.12 12.29 9.59
CA VAL A 922 -6.03 11.43 10.07
C VAL A 922 -4.95 11.22 9.01
N THR A 923 -5.31 11.24 7.72
CA THR A 923 -4.33 11.08 6.64
C THR A 923 -3.56 12.35 6.31
N ALA A 924 -4.18 13.52 6.41
CA ALA A 924 -3.55 14.81 6.08
C ALA A 924 -2.87 15.44 7.28
N LEU A 925 -3.40 15.19 8.49
CA LEU A 925 -2.92 15.70 9.76
C LEU A 925 -2.79 14.55 10.78
N PRO A 926 -1.75 13.69 10.69
CA PRO A 926 -1.57 12.56 11.60
C PRO A 926 -1.52 12.93 13.09
N ALA A 927 -1.08 14.15 13.42
CA ALA A 927 -1.04 14.65 14.80
C ALA A 927 -2.43 15.02 15.37
N SER A 928 -3.48 15.08 14.55
CA SER A 928 -4.83 15.50 14.96
C SER A 928 -5.39 14.70 16.13
N THR A 929 -5.18 13.38 16.17
CA THR A 929 -5.67 12.52 17.25
C THR A 929 -4.98 12.83 18.58
N ALA A 930 -3.67 13.06 18.56
CA ALA A 930 -2.91 13.47 19.73
C ALA A 930 -3.29 14.88 20.20
N GLN A 931 -3.53 15.80 19.26
CA GLN A 931 -4.02 17.15 19.56
C GLN A 931 -5.39 17.12 20.25
N TRP A 932 -6.34 16.32 19.74
CA TRP A 932 -7.62 16.11 20.40
C TRP A 932 -7.46 15.52 21.82
N GLY A 933 -6.57 14.54 21.99
CA GLY A 933 -6.24 13.97 23.30
C GLY A 933 -5.74 15.03 24.28
N ALA A 934 -4.77 15.85 23.87
CA ALA A 934 -4.23 16.94 24.68
C ALA A 934 -5.29 18.01 25.02
N ILE A 935 -6.17 18.33 24.06
CA ILE A 935 -7.28 19.26 24.28
C ILE A 935 -8.24 18.72 25.36
N PHE A 936 -8.65 17.46 25.28
CA PHE A 936 -9.55 16.86 26.29
C PHE A 936 -8.87 16.79 27.65
N ALA A 937 -7.59 16.41 27.70
CA ALA A 937 -6.82 16.36 28.93
C ALA A 937 -6.75 17.72 29.63
N ARG A 938 -6.58 18.81 28.87
CA ARG A 938 -6.59 20.19 29.40
C ARG A 938 -7.90 20.54 30.13
N PHE A 939 -9.02 19.93 29.74
CA PHE A 939 -10.32 20.15 30.38
C PHE A 939 -10.70 19.05 31.39
N GLY A 940 -9.75 18.19 31.80
CA GLY A 940 -9.96 17.14 32.79
C GLY A 940 -10.73 15.92 32.27
N ALA A 941 -10.69 15.65 30.97
CA ALA A 941 -11.30 14.47 30.36
C ALA A 941 -10.27 13.60 29.64
N THR A 942 -10.47 12.28 29.68
CA THR A 942 -9.66 11.32 28.90
C THR A 942 -10.32 11.07 27.55
N LEU A 943 -9.53 11.15 26.46
CA LEU A 943 -9.97 10.82 25.11
C LEU A 943 -9.06 9.76 24.50
N GLU A 944 -9.62 8.60 24.21
CA GLU A 944 -8.93 7.48 23.58
C GLU A 944 -9.17 7.47 22.07
N ASN A 945 -8.10 7.34 21.29
CA ASN A 945 -8.20 7.21 19.84
C ASN A 945 -8.60 5.78 19.46
N VAL A 946 -9.65 5.65 18.65
CA VAL A 946 -10.09 4.35 18.11
C VAL A 946 -9.54 4.20 16.69
N SER A 947 -8.62 3.25 16.51
CA SER A 947 -8.04 2.95 15.19
C SER A 947 -9.06 2.26 14.29
N VAL A 948 -9.58 3.00 13.31
CA VAL A 948 -10.56 2.54 12.31
C VAL A 948 -10.21 3.05 10.91
N GLY A 949 -10.67 2.31 9.90
CA GLY A 949 -10.54 2.70 8.50
C GLY A 949 -11.59 3.72 8.08
N CYS A 950 -11.96 3.71 6.80
CA CYS A 950 -13.06 4.54 6.30
C CYS A 950 -14.42 4.05 6.83
N CYS A 951 -15.33 4.97 7.17
CA CYS A 951 -16.71 4.63 7.54
C CYS A 951 -17.56 4.08 6.37
N GLY A 952 -17.08 4.19 5.13
CA GLY A 952 -17.80 3.74 3.92
C GLY A 952 -18.72 4.78 3.29
N MET A 953 -18.90 5.97 3.89
CA MET A 953 -19.77 7.02 3.34
C MET A 953 -19.09 7.91 2.30
N ALA A 954 -17.88 8.39 2.63
CA ALA A 954 -17.07 9.38 1.91
C ALA A 954 -17.82 10.21 0.85
N GLY A 955 -18.33 11.38 1.26
CA GLY A 955 -19.17 12.22 0.42
C GLY A 955 -20.50 11.53 0.11
N THR A 956 -20.77 11.29 -1.17
CA THR A 956 -22.01 10.65 -1.62
C THR A 956 -21.87 9.16 -1.93
N TYR A 957 -20.70 8.56 -1.70
CA TYR A 957 -20.43 7.17 -2.10
C TYR A 957 -21.44 6.21 -1.51
N GLY A 958 -21.71 6.31 -0.20
CA GLY A 958 -22.69 5.47 0.49
C GLY A 958 -24.16 5.77 0.16
N HIS A 959 -24.43 6.88 -0.54
CA HIS A 959 -25.77 7.23 -1.00
C HIS A 959 -26.03 6.77 -2.43
N GLU A 960 -25.03 6.30 -3.18
CA GLU A 960 -25.23 5.77 -4.53
C GLU A 960 -25.69 4.31 -4.47
N VAL A 961 -26.82 3.99 -5.11
CA VAL A 961 -27.39 2.62 -5.14
C VAL A 961 -26.35 1.57 -5.52
N LYS A 962 -25.52 1.87 -6.52
CA LYS A 962 -24.47 0.96 -7.02
C LYS A 962 -23.40 0.63 -5.99
N ASN A 963 -23.20 1.50 -5.00
CA ASN A 963 -22.13 1.39 -4.01
C ASN A 963 -22.68 1.06 -2.62
N HIS A 964 -24.00 0.95 -2.46
CA HIS A 964 -24.64 0.83 -1.15
C HIS A 964 -24.16 -0.41 -0.38
N ALA A 965 -24.17 -1.58 -1.01
CA ALA A 965 -23.66 -2.82 -0.41
C ALA A 965 -22.18 -2.69 0.01
N ASN A 966 -21.33 -2.12 -0.86
CA ASN A 966 -19.93 -1.89 -0.56
C ASN A 966 -19.75 -0.88 0.59
N SER A 967 -20.58 0.15 0.67
CA SER A 967 -20.55 1.15 1.74
C SER A 967 -20.85 0.53 3.10
N LEU A 968 -21.89 -0.30 3.18
CA LEU A 968 -22.23 -1.06 4.38
C LEU A 968 -21.13 -2.07 4.74
N GLY A 969 -20.60 -2.79 3.74
CA GLY A 969 -19.48 -3.71 3.92
C GLY A 969 -18.23 -3.02 4.46
N ILE A 970 -17.86 -1.85 3.93
CA ILE A 970 -16.71 -1.07 4.41
C ILE A 970 -16.89 -0.65 5.88
N TYR A 971 -18.10 -0.24 6.28
CA TYR A 971 -18.40 0.06 7.68
C TYR A 971 -18.21 -1.18 8.58
N ALA A 972 -18.66 -2.34 8.12
CA ALA A 972 -18.53 -3.61 8.84
C ALA A 972 -17.06 -4.03 9.07
N LEU A 973 -16.14 -3.67 8.16
CA LEU A 973 -14.73 -4.05 8.25
C LEU A 973 -14.03 -3.58 9.54
N SER A 974 -14.37 -2.41 10.08
CA SER A 974 -13.70 -1.89 11.30
C SER A 974 -14.57 -1.03 12.21
N TRP A 975 -15.49 -0.24 11.64
CA TRP A 975 -16.33 0.68 12.42
C TRP A 975 -17.40 -0.07 13.23
N GLN A 976 -18.07 -1.05 12.63
CA GLN A 976 -19.17 -1.77 13.29
C GLN A 976 -18.72 -2.48 14.57
N GLN A 977 -17.59 -3.20 14.50
CA GLN A 977 -17.06 -3.92 15.67
C GLN A 977 -16.70 -2.96 16.81
N ALA A 978 -16.10 -1.81 16.49
CA ALA A 978 -15.76 -0.79 17.49
C ALA A 978 -17.01 -0.16 18.12
N MET A 979 -18.04 0.14 17.31
CA MET A 979 -19.33 0.69 17.77
C MET A 979 -20.15 -0.28 18.64
N GLN A 980 -19.98 -1.59 18.43
CA GLN A 980 -20.63 -2.62 19.25
C GLN A 980 -19.95 -2.80 20.61
N ARG A 981 -18.62 -2.60 20.68
CA ARG A 981 -17.83 -2.80 21.90
C ARG A 981 -17.87 -1.59 22.85
N LEU A 982 -17.95 -0.38 22.31
CA LEU A 982 -17.79 0.87 23.08
C LEU A 982 -19.13 1.52 23.45
N PRO A 983 -19.22 2.25 24.57
CA PRO A 983 -20.42 2.99 24.94
C PRO A 983 -20.70 4.12 23.94
N ARG A 984 -21.82 4.00 23.22
CA ARG A 984 -22.17 4.85 22.06
C ARG A 984 -22.27 6.33 22.40
N ASN A 985 -22.80 6.67 23.57
CA ASN A 985 -22.93 8.05 24.05
C ASN A 985 -21.56 8.74 24.30
N ARG A 986 -20.48 7.96 24.43
CA ARG A 986 -19.10 8.42 24.60
C ARG A 986 -18.29 8.36 23.30
N CYS A 987 -18.86 7.84 22.22
CA CYS A 987 -18.22 7.80 20.91
C CYS A 987 -18.37 9.14 20.19
N LEU A 988 -17.28 9.60 19.59
CA LEU A 988 -17.17 10.90 18.94
C LEU A 988 -16.59 10.74 17.53
N ALA A 989 -17.12 11.48 16.55
CA ALA A 989 -16.58 11.48 15.18
C ALA A 989 -16.49 12.90 14.60
N THR A 990 -15.33 13.23 14.05
CA THR A 990 -15.02 14.60 13.57
C THR A 990 -15.70 14.94 12.25
N GLY A 991 -15.82 13.99 11.30
CA GLY A 991 -16.43 14.27 10.00
C GLY A 991 -17.94 14.02 9.92
N TYR A 992 -18.66 14.88 9.20
CA TYR A 992 -20.10 14.78 8.98
C TYR A 992 -20.48 13.45 8.31
N SER A 993 -19.75 13.04 7.27
CA SER A 993 -20.03 11.79 6.56
C SER A 993 -19.95 10.56 7.48
N CYS A 994 -19.02 10.55 8.45
CA CYS A 994 -18.91 9.47 9.43
C CYS A 994 -20.11 9.47 10.39
N ARG A 995 -20.48 10.63 10.96
CA ARG A 995 -21.67 10.74 11.82
C ARG A 995 -22.95 10.33 11.10
N SER A 996 -23.09 10.72 9.83
CA SER A 996 -24.22 10.36 8.98
C SER A 996 -24.29 8.86 8.72
N GLN A 997 -23.16 8.20 8.46
CA GLN A 997 -23.11 6.74 8.30
C GLN A 997 -23.53 6.01 9.57
N VAL A 998 -22.98 6.41 10.72
CA VAL A 998 -23.33 5.80 12.01
C VAL A 998 -24.83 5.96 12.26
N LYS A 999 -25.39 7.15 12.05
CA LYS A 999 -26.83 7.39 12.18
C LYS A 999 -27.67 6.50 11.25
N ARG A 1000 -27.24 6.27 10.01
CA ARG A 1000 -27.94 5.41 9.04
C ARG A 1000 -27.96 3.95 9.45
N ILE A 1001 -26.85 3.44 10.00
CA ILE A 1001 -26.69 2.02 10.33
C ILE A 1001 -27.20 1.70 11.75
N GLU A 1002 -26.85 2.53 12.73
CA GLU A 1002 -27.13 2.29 14.15
C GLU A 1002 -28.46 2.93 14.60
N GLY A 1003 -29.13 3.70 13.74
CA GLY A 1003 -30.38 4.42 14.02
C GLY A 1003 -30.20 5.73 14.80
N ASN A 1004 -29.12 5.86 15.58
CA ASN A 1004 -28.75 7.05 16.33
C ASN A 1004 -27.34 7.52 15.94
N GLY A 1005 -27.11 8.83 15.86
CA GLY A 1005 -25.81 9.40 15.51
C GLY A 1005 -24.83 9.49 16.68
N VAL A 1006 -23.56 9.69 16.38
CA VAL A 1006 -22.50 10.05 17.35
C VAL A 1006 -22.21 11.56 17.27
N ARG A 1007 -21.65 12.12 18.35
CA ARG A 1007 -21.39 13.56 18.48
C ARG A 1007 -20.06 13.97 17.87
N HIS A 1008 -19.91 15.25 17.54
CA HIS A 1008 -18.60 15.83 17.24
C HIS A 1008 -17.81 16.04 18.56
N PRO A 1009 -16.46 15.88 18.59
CA PRO A 1009 -15.66 16.14 19.79
C PRO A 1009 -15.89 17.51 20.44
N LEU A 1010 -16.05 18.56 19.63
CA LEU A 1010 -16.43 19.90 20.10
C LEU A 1010 -17.71 19.93 20.97
N GLN A 1011 -18.70 19.08 20.69
CA GLN A 1011 -19.95 19.05 21.45
C GLN A 1011 -19.75 18.39 22.82
N ALA A 1012 -18.87 17.39 22.89
CA ALA A 1012 -18.46 16.81 24.16
C ALA A 1012 -17.65 17.81 24.99
N LEU A 1013 -16.75 18.57 24.37
CA LEU A 1013 -16.03 19.66 25.07
C LEU A 1013 -16.98 20.73 25.61
N LEU A 1014 -18.00 21.12 24.84
CA LEU A 1014 -19.01 22.08 25.29
C LEU A 1014 -19.75 21.59 26.55
N GLU A 1015 -20.04 20.29 26.63
CA GLU A 1015 -20.63 19.63 27.81
C GLU A 1015 -19.66 19.59 28.98
N ILE A 1016 -18.39 19.23 28.75
CA ILE A 1016 -17.36 19.14 29.79
C ILE A 1016 -17.10 20.50 30.46
N ILE A 1017 -17.13 21.59 29.67
CA ILE A 1017 -16.85 22.93 30.17
C ILE A 1017 -18.00 23.50 31.02
N GLY A 1018 -19.21 22.93 30.94
CA GLY A 1018 -20.39 23.30 31.74
C GLY A 1018 -21.28 24.30 31.04
#